data_AF-A0A927NN21-F1
#
_entry.id   AF-A0A927NN21-F1
#
_cell.length_a   1.000
_cell.length_b   1.000
_cell.length_c   1.000
_cell.angle_alpha   90.00
_cell.angle_beta   90.00
_cell.angle_gamma   90.00
#
_symmetry.space_group_name_H-M   'P 1'
#
loop_
_entity.id
_entity.type
_entity.pdbx_description
1 polymer ?
#
loop_
_entity_poly.entity_id
_entity_poly.type
_entity_poly.pdbx_seq_one_letter_code
_entity_poly.pdbx_strand_id
1 'polypeptide(L)'
;MKNRFSKICKRIAAFVAALIVGLPSTASLVPVSAAEKLVNEYDETRVVDDLGSATMAKLAAQATMEHKDAAPSLYTMAEYCYSEDEEIATDKFGIYLYVYNPSKIEIEQANGVNVVNVATAYEGGEPSEYSNLRLKFCGQSSGDYDKLVYKFRILDSNTMYAAGRAGMTKDLERRYDIAGIQLLHKGARTATDYTVGKTYFYKGYALGCDAESTTKSTLTVNVKELDTVDVELDHAVWRNTADNMQVNTVYFGIDTDVFETYGTLQKIKAQWYEYHTKPMFVMNEEEARDMLWEKAVGKNAKNGLSSVDWRIVWAEHWNRDQEEGWQWKDAWDAIDSGLFGNETCEFYCSWNVPTNFTATYGDDTYTMHPDWINLPQLDWVFWSGEISAQDDWNVSRAEVLEYAAKYTEAKDVSGGLYPDGPNKYAAALFEQDMDEARKAYLVDQNADCGLCRYEFDVKDDKWNWTSFHWKQMIAIYENRLKETMVGSPAFPDTYRRKYTDEQVAEMVQAYKEKHSLYGLDPFVVLDASALSMSTPDFASTYYISEDDVPTVKKACNAMIEAGKKPVLFRFAVTEYRTAQVRIDQISDPNMSGRDGYVAYQTVFLDFDVISFTFWKDGNETVLGCVASPIDIINGLDAPAGMPVPKPPVDWWYVIKMVLAIIGLGGLAFVVIWFFLWLRKQWNGGNY
;
A
#
# COMPACT_ATOMS: atom_id res chain seq x y z
N MET A 1 55.09 23.49 36.98
CA MET A 1 54.77 22.19 36.36
C MET A 1 53.94 21.33 37.31
N LYS A 2 52.65 21.27 37.00
CA LYS A 2 51.71 20.15 37.13
C LYS A 2 51.53 19.50 38.50
N ASN A 3 50.66 20.16 39.27
CA ASN A 3 49.94 19.65 40.43
C ASN A 3 48.44 19.58 40.04
N ARG A 4 47.69 18.64 40.65
CA ARG A 4 46.22 18.40 40.54
C ARG A 4 45.78 17.23 39.65
N PHE A 5 46.17 16.03 40.05
CA PHE A 5 45.40 14.80 39.82
C PHE A 5 44.85 14.34 41.17
N SER A 6 43.68 14.85 41.55
CA SER A 6 42.81 14.34 42.62
C SER A 6 41.78 15.43 42.94
N LYS A 7 40.54 15.24 42.46
CA LYS A 7 39.30 15.63 43.15
C LYS A 7 38.06 15.32 42.30
N ILE A 8 37.24 14.43 42.86
CA ILE A 8 35.77 14.50 42.97
C ILE A 8 34.98 13.99 41.74
N CYS A 9 34.56 12.73 41.88
CA CYS A 9 33.35 12.19 41.29
C CYS A 9 32.09 12.97 41.72
N LYS A 10 31.11 13.03 40.81
CA LYS A 10 29.70 13.48 40.92
C LYS A 10 29.41 14.93 40.46
N ARG A 11 28.48 14.99 39.48
CA ARG A 11 27.58 16.09 39.04
C ARG A 11 27.93 16.76 37.72
N ILE A 12 27.24 16.37 36.65
CA ILE A 12 26.60 17.28 35.68
C ILE A 12 25.28 16.62 35.26
N ALA A 13 24.17 17.10 35.84
CA ALA A 13 22.92 17.27 35.13
C ALA A 13 22.80 18.78 34.98
N ALA A 14 22.76 19.31 33.77
CA ALA A 14 22.66 20.75 33.52
C ALA A 14 21.33 21.07 32.85
N PHE A 15 20.32 21.21 33.70
CA PHE A 15 19.10 21.94 33.43
C PHE A 15 19.34 23.44 33.41
N VAL A 16 18.75 24.10 32.42
CA VAL A 16 18.39 25.52 32.50
C VAL A 16 17.01 25.61 33.16
N ALA A 17 17.00 25.79 34.49
CA ALA A 17 16.17 26.78 35.20
C ALA A 17 16.35 26.64 36.73
N ALA A 18 17.17 27.54 37.30
CA ALA A 18 17.19 28.01 38.70
C ALA A 18 17.38 27.04 39.92
N LEU A 19 18.47 27.32 40.66
CA LEU A 19 18.68 27.24 42.13
C LEU A 19 18.58 25.90 42.94
N ILE A 20 19.74 25.54 43.54
CA ILE A 20 20.01 25.01 44.92
C ILE A 20 20.03 23.48 45.22
N VAL A 21 21.27 22.98 45.38
CA VAL A 21 21.91 22.15 46.46
C VAL A 21 21.40 20.74 46.86
N GLY A 22 22.29 19.72 46.66
CA GLY A 22 22.86 18.86 47.73
C GLY A 22 22.24 17.48 48.06
N LEU A 23 22.77 16.34 47.55
CA LEU A 23 23.64 15.31 48.23
C LEU A 23 23.04 13.87 48.11
N PRO A 24 23.82 12.77 48.30
CA PRO A 24 23.77 11.56 47.48
C PRO A 24 23.45 10.23 48.20
N SER A 25 23.13 9.17 47.45
CA SER A 25 23.31 7.77 47.89
C SER A 25 23.76 6.87 46.72
N THR A 26 24.28 5.70 47.09
CA THR A 26 25.20 4.81 46.35
C THR A 26 24.47 3.68 45.62
N ALA A 27 24.97 3.28 44.46
CA ALA A 27 24.62 1.98 43.85
C ALA A 27 25.87 1.29 43.27
N SER A 28 25.88 -0.03 43.49
CA SER A 28 26.98 -0.98 43.24
C SER A 28 27.11 -1.36 41.77
N LEU A 29 28.33 -1.72 41.38
CA LEU A 29 28.71 -2.17 40.04
C LEU A 29 28.11 -3.55 39.72
N VAL A 30 27.44 -3.66 38.57
CA VAL A 30 27.15 -4.92 37.86
C VAL A 30 27.83 -4.81 36.48
N PRO A 31 28.55 -5.83 35.98
CA PRO A 31 29.21 -5.73 34.69
C PRO A 31 28.19 -5.90 33.57
N VAL A 32 28.09 -4.93 32.68
CA VAL A 32 27.22 -4.99 31.49
C VAL A 32 27.96 -5.63 30.32
N SER A 33 27.30 -6.60 29.68
CA SER A 33 27.72 -7.22 28.42
C SER A 33 27.60 -6.22 27.27
N ALA A 34 28.39 -6.41 26.20
CA ALA A 34 28.62 -5.53 25.06
C ALA A 34 27.38 -5.17 24.17
N ALA A 35 26.32 -4.61 24.76
CA ALA A 35 25.18 -3.97 24.09
C ALA A 35 24.91 -2.53 24.61
N GLU A 36 25.71 -2.02 25.54
CA GLU A 36 25.66 -0.60 25.97
C GLU A 36 26.75 0.21 25.25
N LYS A 37 26.41 0.78 24.11
CA LYS A 37 27.04 2.03 23.66
C LYS A 37 25.93 2.91 23.08
N LEU A 38 25.84 4.15 23.56
CA LEU A 38 24.89 5.24 23.24
C LEU A 38 23.71 5.43 24.22
N VAL A 39 24.01 5.82 25.46
CA VAL A 39 23.04 6.60 26.26
C VAL A 39 23.37 8.07 26.01
N ASN A 40 22.55 8.76 25.21
CA ASN A 40 22.59 10.22 25.17
C ASN A 40 21.98 10.70 26.49
N GLU A 41 22.76 11.35 27.36
CA GLU A 41 22.29 11.75 28.71
C GLU A 41 21.03 12.64 28.66
N TYR A 42 20.80 13.35 27.55
CA TYR A 42 19.62 14.18 27.36
C TYR A 42 18.36 13.35 27.04
N ASP A 43 18.47 12.08 26.65
CA ASP A 43 17.30 11.19 26.52
C ASP A 43 16.56 11.04 27.86
N GLU A 44 17.30 11.02 28.97
CA GLU A 44 16.76 10.73 30.32
C GLU A 44 16.31 11.99 31.08
N THR A 45 16.50 13.19 30.51
CA THR A 45 16.07 14.43 31.17
C THR A 45 14.55 14.58 31.10
N ARG A 46 13.95 15.01 32.21
CA ARG A 46 12.50 15.15 32.35
C ARG A 46 11.99 16.36 31.55
N VAL A 47 10.87 16.19 30.85
CA VAL A 47 10.21 17.24 30.07
C VAL A 47 9.96 18.54 30.87
N VAL A 48 9.48 18.41 32.11
CA VAL A 48 9.17 19.58 32.97
C VAL A 48 10.41 20.36 33.33
N ASP A 49 11.51 19.66 33.51
CA ASP A 49 12.77 20.26 33.85
C ASP A 49 13.36 20.91 32.57
N ASP A 50 13.17 20.31 31.38
CA ASP A 50 13.72 20.79 30.10
C ASP A 50 13.04 22.10 29.66
N LEU A 51 11.72 22.14 29.76
CA LEU A 51 10.91 23.30 29.37
C LEU A 51 10.71 24.31 30.50
N GLY A 52 10.94 23.90 31.75
CA GLY A 52 10.71 24.68 32.96
C GLY A 52 9.25 24.71 33.40
N SER A 53 9.02 24.74 34.72
CA SER A 53 7.67 24.66 35.31
C SER A 53 6.73 25.80 34.91
N ALA A 54 7.25 27.01 34.66
CA ALA A 54 6.45 28.15 34.22
C ALA A 54 5.85 27.93 32.81
N THR A 55 6.65 27.36 31.90
CA THR A 55 6.21 26.97 30.55
C THR A 55 5.14 25.89 30.64
N MET A 56 5.39 24.85 31.44
CA MET A 56 4.42 23.76 31.63
C MET A 56 3.08 24.26 32.18
N ALA A 57 3.10 25.19 33.15
CA ALA A 57 1.90 25.80 33.68
C ALA A 57 1.12 26.61 32.62
N LYS A 58 1.82 27.33 31.74
CA LYS A 58 1.20 28.06 30.62
C LYS A 58 0.53 27.11 29.63
N LEU A 59 1.23 26.05 29.21
CA LEU A 59 0.69 25.03 28.31
C LEU A 59 -0.54 24.34 28.92
N ALA A 60 -0.50 24.04 30.22
CA ALA A 60 -1.62 23.41 30.92
C ALA A 60 -2.85 24.34 30.96
N ALA A 61 -2.65 25.64 31.22
CA ALA A 61 -3.73 26.61 31.17
C ALA A 61 -4.36 26.70 29.78
N GLN A 62 -3.54 26.77 28.73
CA GLN A 62 -3.99 26.78 27.33
C GLN A 62 -4.82 25.55 26.95
N ALA A 63 -4.41 24.36 27.42
CA ALA A 63 -5.14 23.12 27.21
C ALA A 63 -6.53 23.11 27.87
N THR A 64 -6.76 23.87 28.95
CA THR A 64 -8.07 23.92 29.62
C THR A 64 -9.04 24.95 29.06
N MET A 65 -8.53 26.02 28.44
CA MET A 65 -9.36 27.13 27.99
C MET A 65 -9.72 27.04 26.50
N GLU A 66 -8.70 26.99 25.63
CA GLU A 66 -8.85 27.29 24.20
C GLU A 66 -8.58 26.05 23.32
N HIS A 67 -7.83 25.08 23.83
CA HIS A 67 -7.27 23.99 23.01
C HIS A 67 -7.60 22.58 23.53
N LYS A 68 -8.59 22.41 24.41
CA LYS A 68 -8.87 21.11 25.05
C LYS A 68 -9.11 19.96 24.07
N ASP A 69 -9.60 20.27 22.88
CA ASP A 69 -9.88 19.31 21.80
C ASP A 69 -8.93 19.50 20.61
N ALA A 70 -7.89 20.32 20.76
CA ALA A 70 -6.94 20.59 19.69
C ALA A 70 -6.03 19.39 19.43
N ALA A 71 -5.65 19.25 18.16
CA ALA A 71 -4.69 18.27 17.71
C ALA A 71 -3.30 18.49 18.35
N PRO A 72 -2.48 17.44 18.48
CA PRO A 72 -1.07 17.57 18.78
C PRO A 72 -0.35 18.52 17.82
N SER A 73 0.69 19.17 18.33
CA SER A 73 1.53 20.09 17.53
C SER A 73 2.96 20.10 18.07
N LEU A 74 3.93 20.40 17.22
CA LEU A 74 5.29 20.64 17.68
C LEU A 74 5.37 21.96 18.45
N TYR A 75 5.63 21.90 19.75
CA TYR A 75 5.81 23.10 20.58
C TYR A 75 7.17 23.74 20.34
N THR A 76 8.23 22.94 20.38
CA THR A 76 9.59 23.41 20.12
C THR A 76 10.52 22.27 19.77
N MET A 77 11.66 22.61 19.18
CA MET A 77 12.78 21.72 18.95
C MET A 77 13.95 22.13 19.84
N ALA A 78 14.80 21.19 20.22
CA ALA A 78 16.08 21.46 20.87
C ALA A 78 17.22 20.75 20.13
N GLU A 79 18.26 21.51 19.81
CA GLU A 79 19.55 20.99 19.37
C GLU A 79 20.43 20.73 20.60
N TYR A 80 20.87 19.48 20.76
CA TYR A 80 21.72 19.09 21.86
C TYR A 80 23.12 18.71 21.37
N CYS A 81 24.14 19.32 21.98
CA CYS A 81 25.56 19.05 21.77
C CYS A 81 26.03 18.95 20.30
N TYR A 82 25.61 19.90 19.46
CA TYR A 82 26.42 20.22 18.27
C TYR A 82 27.82 20.64 18.72
N SER A 83 28.84 20.13 18.03
CA SER A 83 30.25 20.41 18.31
C SER A 83 31.06 20.23 17.02
N GLU A 84 32.11 21.04 16.84
CA GLU A 84 33.13 20.79 15.79
C GLU A 84 34.08 19.63 16.17
N ASP A 85 34.12 19.26 17.46
CA ASP A 85 34.83 18.08 17.94
C ASP A 85 34.04 16.82 17.56
N GLU A 86 34.63 16.01 16.66
CA GLU A 86 34.00 14.81 16.11
C GLU A 86 33.63 13.77 17.18
N GLU A 87 34.40 13.66 18.27
CA GLU A 87 34.10 12.70 19.34
C GLU A 87 32.82 13.14 20.10
N ILE A 88 32.72 14.45 20.41
CA ILE A 88 31.52 15.02 21.03
C ILE A 88 30.31 14.91 20.09
N ALA A 89 30.49 15.27 18.83
CA ALA A 89 29.41 15.24 17.84
C ALA A 89 28.87 13.83 17.64
N THR A 90 29.74 12.84 17.46
CA THR A 90 29.35 11.44 17.22
C THR A 90 28.59 10.84 18.40
N ASP A 91 29.03 11.13 19.63
CA ASP A 91 28.46 10.48 20.82
C ASP A 91 27.25 11.22 21.41
N LYS A 92 27.15 12.54 21.21
CA LYS A 92 26.19 13.38 21.96
C LYS A 92 25.23 14.18 21.12
N PHE A 93 25.51 14.42 19.84
CA PHE A 93 24.62 15.23 19.02
C PHE A 93 23.22 14.59 18.96
N GLY A 94 22.19 15.42 19.08
CA GLY A 94 20.82 14.97 18.93
C GLY A 94 19.85 16.12 18.72
N ILE A 95 18.81 15.85 17.93
CA ILE A 95 17.68 16.75 17.74
C ILE A 95 16.49 16.19 18.49
N TYR A 96 15.93 16.99 19.39
CA TYR A 96 14.80 16.63 20.24
C TYR A 96 13.57 17.45 19.89
N LEU A 97 12.42 16.79 19.82
CA LEU A 97 11.13 17.35 19.49
C LEU A 97 10.22 17.30 20.72
N TYR A 98 9.67 18.44 21.11
CA TYR A 98 8.68 18.55 22.17
C TYR A 98 7.30 18.74 21.56
N VAL A 99 6.47 17.71 21.63
CA VAL A 99 5.12 17.69 21.07
C VAL A 99 4.12 18.08 22.15
N TYR A 100 3.43 19.20 21.97
CA TYR A 100 2.32 19.61 22.82
C TYR A 100 1.04 18.88 22.41
N ASN A 101 0.40 18.26 23.38
CA ASN A 101 -0.76 17.39 23.23
C ASN A 101 -1.87 17.83 24.21
N PRO A 102 -2.61 18.89 23.89
CA PRO A 102 -3.59 19.46 24.81
C PRO A 102 -4.80 18.56 25.07
N SER A 103 -5.17 17.74 24.09
CA SER A 103 -6.24 16.74 24.17
C SER A 103 -5.83 15.47 24.92
N LYS A 104 -4.53 15.34 25.28
CA LYS A 104 -3.97 14.22 26.04
C LYS A 104 -4.25 12.85 25.40
N ILE A 105 -4.37 12.82 24.08
CA ILE A 105 -4.53 11.58 23.33
C ILE A 105 -3.26 10.75 23.51
N GLU A 106 -3.38 9.47 23.83
CA GLU A 106 -2.20 8.64 24.10
C GLU A 106 -1.46 8.32 22.82
N ILE A 107 -0.17 8.67 22.76
CA ILE A 107 0.72 8.40 21.62
C ILE A 107 1.52 7.13 21.90
N GLU A 108 1.68 6.26 20.90
CA GLU A 108 2.48 5.04 20.96
C GLU A 108 3.95 5.36 21.24
N GLN A 109 4.57 4.59 22.13
CA GLN A 109 5.88 4.87 22.71
C GLN A 109 6.98 3.94 22.21
N ALA A 110 6.62 2.90 21.45
CA ALA A 110 7.59 2.05 20.78
C ALA A 110 8.54 2.89 19.90
N ASN A 111 9.83 2.56 19.93
CA ASN A 111 10.81 3.26 19.11
C ASN A 111 10.54 3.00 17.63
N GLY A 112 10.61 4.04 16.80
CA GLY A 112 10.50 3.91 15.35
C GLY A 112 9.10 4.02 14.76
N VAL A 113 8.06 3.97 15.59
CA VAL A 113 6.65 4.04 15.13
C VAL A 113 6.16 5.45 14.81
N ASN A 114 6.76 6.47 15.43
CA ASN A 114 6.49 7.87 15.14
C ASN A 114 7.61 8.42 14.24
N VAL A 115 7.28 9.36 13.37
CA VAL A 115 8.15 9.82 12.28
C VAL A 115 8.09 11.34 12.18
N VAL A 116 9.18 11.97 11.73
CA VAL A 116 9.23 13.39 11.37
C VAL A 116 9.64 13.54 9.91
N ASN A 117 8.92 14.38 9.16
CA ASN A 117 9.30 14.76 7.80
C ASN A 117 10.21 16.00 7.87
N VAL A 118 11.46 15.85 7.45
CA VAL A 118 12.52 16.85 7.63
C VAL A 118 13.44 16.91 6.42
N ALA A 119 13.95 18.11 6.11
CA ALA A 119 14.96 18.28 5.07
C ALA A 119 16.28 17.60 5.48
N THR A 120 16.78 16.73 4.61
CA THR A 120 18.02 15.96 4.83
C THR A 120 19.17 16.41 3.92
N ALA A 121 18.88 17.17 2.87
CA ALA A 121 19.89 17.76 2.00
C ALA A 121 19.53 19.19 1.59
N TYR A 122 20.56 19.96 1.25
CA TYR A 122 20.43 21.36 0.86
C TYR A 122 21.31 21.66 -0.35
N GLU A 123 20.78 22.44 -1.29
CA GLU A 123 21.51 22.98 -2.43
C GLU A 123 21.30 24.49 -2.51
N GLY A 124 22.38 25.25 -2.67
CA GLY A 124 22.29 26.72 -2.69
C GLY A 124 21.78 27.35 -1.38
N GLY A 125 21.71 26.58 -0.29
CA GLY A 125 21.16 27.00 1.00
C GLY A 125 19.67 26.74 1.16
N GLU A 126 19.00 26.16 0.16
CA GLU A 126 17.60 25.75 0.21
C GLU A 126 17.45 24.23 0.27
N PRO A 127 16.35 23.70 0.83
CA PRO A 127 16.09 22.26 0.86
C PRO A 127 16.09 21.66 -0.55
N SER A 128 16.86 20.59 -0.74
CA SER A 128 16.90 19.81 -1.99
C SER A 128 16.40 18.39 -1.81
N GLU A 129 16.25 17.92 -0.57
CA GLU A 129 15.71 16.60 -0.28
C GLU A 129 15.01 16.58 1.08
N TYR A 130 13.85 15.94 1.15
CA TYR A 130 13.18 15.60 2.40
C TYR A 130 13.17 14.08 2.62
N SER A 131 13.12 13.69 3.89
CA SER A 131 12.96 12.30 4.32
C SER A 131 12.12 12.21 5.58
N ASN A 132 11.44 11.07 5.69
CA ASN A 132 10.78 10.63 6.90
C ASN A 132 11.77 9.93 7.83
N LEU A 133 12.13 10.57 8.94
CA LEU A 133 13.06 10.05 9.93
C LEU A 133 12.31 9.54 11.17
N ARG A 134 12.71 8.37 11.64
CA ARG A 134 12.11 7.69 12.79
C ARG A 134 12.45 8.37 14.12
N LEU A 135 11.51 8.32 15.06
CA LEU A 135 11.62 8.92 16.37
C LEU A 135 11.79 7.88 17.48
N LYS A 136 12.64 8.22 18.46
CA LYS A 136 12.77 7.54 19.75
C LYS A 136 11.94 8.28 20.78
N PHE A 137 11.12 7.57 21.55
CA PHE A 137 10.46 8.17 22.71
C PHE A 137 11.47 8.35 23.85
N CYS A 138 11.58 9.58 24.37
CA CYS A 138 12.51 9.91 25.46
C CYS A 138 11.78 10.28 26.76
N GLY A 139 10.45 10.47 26.71
CA GLY A 139 9.65 10.71 27.91
C GLY A 139 8.43 11.56 27.64
N GLN A 140 7.58 11.69 28.65
CA GLN A 140 6.42 12.58 28.63
C GLN A 140 6.32 13.36 29.94
N SER A 141 5.60 14.48 29.92
CA SER A 141 5.21 15.16 31.15
C SER A 141 4.30 14.27 32.00
N SER A 142 4.43 14.39 33.32
CA SER A 142 3.77 13.55 34.33
C SER A 142 3.19 14.40 35.46
N GLY A 143 2.40 13.79 36.35
CA GLY A 143 1.74 14.49 37.46
C GLY A 143 0.62 15.41 36.96
N ASP A 144 0.60 16.67 37.41
CA ASP A 144 -0.41 17.66 36.99
C ASP A 144 -0.41 17.93 35.48
N TYR A 145 0.71 17.61 34.81
CA TYR A 145 0.91 17.78 33.37
C TYR A 145 0.86 16.45 32.62
N ASP A 146 0.30 15.39 33.18
CA ASP A 146 0.35 14.05 32.55
C ASP A 146 -0.15 14.08 31.09
N LYS A 147 0.67 13.51 30.20
CA LYS A 147 0.51 13.42 28.73
C LYS A 147 0.40 14.75 27.98
N LEU A 148 0.63 15.88 28.65
CA LEU A 148 0.52 17.21 28.03
C LEU A 148 1.63 17.49 27.00
N VAL A 149 2.83 16.99 27.25
CA VAL A 149 3.98 17.17 26.35
C VAL A 149 4.76 15.86 26.25
N TYR A 150 5.03 15.43 25.02
CA TYR A 150 5.88 14.28 24.70
C TYR A 150 7.23 14.77 24.20
N LYS A 151 8.29 14.06 24.56
CA LYS A 151 9.65 14.31 24.11
C LYS A 151 10.12 13.15 23.25
N PHE A 152 10.51 13.47 22.04
CA PHE A 152 11.09 12.53 21.09
C PHE A 152 12.50 12.97 20.70
N ARG A 153 13.36 12.02 20.34
CA ARG A 153 14.62 12.29 19.64
C ARG A 153 14.57 11.69 18.24
N ILE A 154 15.13 12.39 17.26
CA ILE A 154 15.37 11.82 15.93
C ILE A 154 16.45 10.74 16.03
N LEU A 155 16.11 9.50 15.65
CA LEU A 155 17.01 8.35 15.79
C LEU A 155 18.28 8.51 14.95
N ASP A 156 18.14 8.92 13.70
CA ASP A 156 19.27 9.17 12.79
C ASP A 156 19.88 10.56 13.01
N SER A 157 20.58 10.70 14.12
CA SER A 157 21.24 11.95 14.50
C SER A 157 22.41 12.30 13.55
N ASN A 158 23.01 11.32 12.87
CA ASN A 158 24.10 11.57 11.91
C ASN A 158 23.60 12.30 10.67
N THR A 159 22.47 11.84 10.10
CA THR A 159 21.82 12.54 8.99
C THR A 159 21.47 13.97 9.38
N MET A 160 20.92 14.17 10.58
CA MET A 160 20.61 15.53 11.05
C MET A 160 21.85 16.39 11.27
N TYR A 161 22.96 15.82 11.75
CA TYR A 161 24.21 16.56 11.92
C TYR A 161 24.75 17.04 10.56
N ALA A 162 24.76 16.15 9.56
CA ALA A 162 25.18 16.48 8.20
C ALA A 162 24.26 17.52 7.55
N ALA A 163 22.94 17.35 7.68
CA ALA A 163 21.93 18.26 7.14
C ALA A 163 22.10 19.68 7.71
N GLY A 164 22.25 19.82 9.03
CA GLY A 164 22.45 21.13 9.67
C GLY A 164 23.71 21.86 9.21
N ARG A 165 24.76 21.11 8.84
CA ARG A 165 25.98 21.67 8.24
C ARG A 165 25.81 22.05 6.77
N ALA A 166 25.14 21.20 6.00
CA ALA A 166 24.87 21.46 4.59
C ALA A 166 23.96 22.69 4.39
N GLY A 167 22.94 22.85 5.25
CA GLY A 167 22.05 24.02 5.26
C GLY A 167 22.62 25.25 5.96
N MET A 168 23.89 25.23 6.40
CA MET A 168 24.44 26.30 7.21
C MET A 168 24.47 27.64 6.47
N THR A 169 23.94 28.68 7.11
CA THR A 169 23.90 30.03 6.55
C THR A 169 25.28 30.69 6.56
N LYS A 170 25.42 31.80 5.81
CA LYS A 170 26.64 32.62 5.82
C LYS A 170 26.99 33.17 7.21
N ASP A 171 26.00 33.29 8.10
CA ASP A 171 26.17 33.77 9.48
C ASP A 171 26.47 32.63 10.47
N LEU A 172 26.81 31.44 9.97
CA LEU A 172 27.11 30.22 10.73
C LEU A 172 25.91 29.73 11.55
N GLU A 173 24.71 29.87 11.01
CA GLU A 173 23.49 29.32 11.60
C GLU A 173 23.18 27.98 10.96
N ARG A 174 23.03 26.92 11.77
CA ARG A 174 22.60 25.60 11.32
C ARG A 174 21.11 25.62 11.04
N ARG A 175 20.72 25.16 9.86
CA ARG A 175 19.34 25.19 9.37
C ARG A 175 18.69 23.80 9.44
N TYR A 176 17.45 23.75 9.90
CA TYR A 176 16.62 22.55 9.94
C TYR A 176 15.18 22.89 9.53
N ASP A 177 14.72 22.34 8.41
CA ASP A 177 13.36 22.54 7.87
C ASP A 177 12.49 21.32 8.18
N ILE A 178 11.42 21.51 8.95
CA ILE A 178 10.50 20.44 9.38
C ILE A 178 9.14 20.70 8.76
N ALA A 179 8.69 19.76 7.93
CA ALA A 179 7.40 19.87 7.27
C ALA A 179 6.25 19.40 8.18
N GLY A 180 6.37 18.18 8.71
CA GLY A 180 5.32 17.52 9.47
C GLY A 180 5.86 16.54 10.51
N ILE A 181 4.98 16.10 11.41
CA ILE A 181 5.25 15.05 12.39
C ILE A 181 4.11 14.03 12.41
N GLN A 182 4.45 12.79 12.13
CA GLN A 182 3.53 11.65 12.12
C GLN A 182 3.53 10.97 13.47
N LEU A 183 2.36 10.97 14.12
CA LEU A 183 2.16 10.39 15.43
C LEU A 183 1.17 9.23 15.34
N LEU A 184 1.58 8.06 15.81
CA LEU A 184 0.70 6.93 15.97
C LEU A 184 0.00 7.02 17.32
N HIS A 185 -1.31 7.24 17.29
CA HIS A 185 -2.13 7.20 18.50
C HIS A 185 -2.37 5.75 18.93
N LYS A 186 -2.43 5.52 20.24
CA LYS A 186 -2.65 4.19 20.79
C LYS A 186 -3.99 3.61 20.32
N GLY A 187 -3.92 2.41 19.74
CA GLY A 187 -5.09 1.73 19.15
C GLY A 187 -5.40 2.13 17.72
N ALA A 188 -4.74 3.15 17.16
CA ALA A 188 -4.81 3.45 15.73
C ALA A 188 -3.95 2.45 14.93
N ARG A 189 -4.33 2.24 13.66
CA ARG A 189 -3.57 1.40 12.72
C ARG A 189 -2.58 2.24 11.92
N THR A 190 -2.94 3.43 11.49
CA THR A 190 -2.08 4.37 10.76
C THR A 190 -1.75 5.58 11.63
N ALA A 191 -0.60 6.19 11.38
CA ALA A 191 -0.25 7.46 12.02
C ALA A 191 -1.09 8.60 11.45
N THR A 192 -1.25 9.67 12.24
CA THR A 192 -1.78 10.95 11.77
C THR A 192 -0.63 11.91 11.60
N ASP A 193 -0.54 12.57 10.44
CA ASP A 193 0.46 13.61 10.19
C ASP A 193 -0.06 14.97 10.62
N TYR A 194 0.79 15.72 11.32
CA TYR A 194 0.50 17.05 11.83
C TYR A 194 1.49 18.04 11.25
N THR A 195 0.96 19.06 10.56
CA THR A 195 1.76 20.13 9.97
C THR A 195 2.59 20.85 11.03
N VAL A 196 3.90 20.92 10.79
CA VAL A 196 4.84 21.74 11.56
C VAL A 196 5.12 23.03 10.79
N GLY A 197 5.58 22.92 9.54
CA GLY A 197 5.83 24.06 8.66
C GLY A 197 6.78 25.10 9.27
N LYS A 198 7.91 24.65 9.86
CA LYS A 198 8.90 25.56 10.47
C LYS A 198 10.33 25.30 9.99
N THR A 199 11.07 26.38 9.83
CA THR A 199 12.53 26.36 9.70
C THR A 199 13.18 26.86 10.99
N TYR A 200 14.11 26.09 11.54
CA TYR A 200 14.89 26.44 12.73
C TYR A 200 16.32 26.80 12.33
N PHE A 201 16.82 27.90 12.90
CA PHE A 201 18.19 28.40 12.73
C PHE A 201 18.90 28.43 14.08
N TYR A 202 19.87 27.54 14.28
CA TYR A 202 20.66 27.45 15.52
C TYR A 202 22.03 28.08 15.37
N LYS A 203 22.44 28.84 16.39
CA LYS A 203 23.77 29.48 16.45
C LYS A 203 24.38 29.36 17.83
N GLY A 204 25.71 29.17 17.88
CA GLY A 204 26.45 28.96 19.12
C GLY A 204 26.40 27.49 19.57
N TYR A 205 26.70 27.25 20.85
CA TYR A 205 26.89 25.91 21.39
C TYR A 205 26.18 25.73 22.74
N ALA A 206 25.60 24.55 22.95
CA ALA A 206 25.07 24.15 24.25
C ALA A 206 26.20 24.11 25.31
N LEU A 207 25.85 24.27 26.58
CA LEU A 207 26.81 24.31 27.69
C LEU A 207 27.74 23.10 27.67
N GLY A 208 29.05 23.34 27.63
CA GLY A 208 30.08 22.32 27.71
C GLY A 208 30.32 21.53 26.42
N CYS A 209 29.62 21.85 25.33
CA CYS A 209 29.82 21.20 24.03
C CYS A 209 30.84 21.93 23.14
N ASP A 210 31.38 23.08 23.56
CA ASP A 210 32.50 23.79 22.92
C ASP A 210 33.36 24.55 23.95
N ALA A 211 34.58 24.94 23.57
CA ALA A 211 35.47 25.76 24.39
C ALA A 211 34.78 27.08 24.83
N GLU A 212 34.03 27.73 23.94
CA GLU A 212 33.32 28.99 24.21
C GLU A 212 32.11 28.80 25.13
N SER A 213 31.56 27.59 25.21
CA SER A 213 30.40 27.27 26.03
C SER A 213 30.75 26.51 27.32
N THR A 214 32.02 26.46 27.74
CA THR A 214 32.48 25.68 28.91
C THR A 214 31.72 25.99 30.22
N THR A 215 31.31 27.25 30.44
CA THR A 215 30.70 27.70 31.71
C THR A 215 29.26 28.22 31.57
N LYS A 216 28.82 28.50 30.35
CA LYS A 216 27.44 28.90 30.02
C LYS A 216 27.12 28.50 28.58
N SER A 217 25.86 28.21 28.30
CA SER A 217 25.40 28.04 26.91
C SER A 217 25.55 29.35 26.12
N THR A 218 25.96 29.25 24.87
CA THR A 218 25.90 30.33 23.86
C THR A 218 24.84 30.04 22.79
N LEU A 219 24.14 28.92 22.89
CA LEU A 219 23.14 28.46 21.93
C LEU A 219 21.95 29.41 21.88
N THR A 220 21.57 29.79 20.66
CA THR A 220 20.40 30.59 20.34
C THR A 220 19.67 29.95 19.17
N VAL A 221 18.35 30.17 19.11
CA VAL A 221 17.49 29.66 18.04
C VAL A 221 16.61 30.78 17.50
N ASN A 222 16.45 30.82 16.19
CA ASN A 222 15.47 31.63 15.48
C ASN A 222 14.58 30.70 14.66
N VAL A 223 13.28 30.99 14.58
CA VAL A 223 12.29 30.14 13.91
C VAL A 223 11.53 30.95 12.89
N LYS A 224 11.36 30.39 11.68
CA LYS A 224 10.57 30.98 10.59
C LYS A 224 9.51 30.01 10.12
N GLU A 225 8.49 30.54 9.46
CA GLU A 225 7.54 29.74 8.69
C GLU A 225 8.24 29.09 7.50
N LEU A 226 7.81 27.86 7.19
CA LEU A 226 8.24 27.08 6.03
C LEU A 226 7.00 26.73 5.22
N ASP A 227 7.08 26.93 3.91
CA ASP A 227 6.03 26.48 2.99
C ASP A 227 6.07 24.95 2.88
N THR A 228 4.92 24.33 3.13
CA THR A 228 4.74 22.87 3.11
C THR A 228 3.46 22.54 2.35
N VAL A 229 3.41 21.37 1.70
CA VAL A 229 2.21 20.93 1.01
C VAL A 229 1.44 19.94 1.88
N ASP A 230 0.23 20.30 2.29
CA ASP A 230 -0.65 19.46 3.09
C ASP A 230 -1.69 18.78 2.18
N VAL A 231 -1.69 17.45 2.17
CA VAL A 231 -2.55 16.65 1.30
C VAL A 231 -3.28 15.55 2.08
N GLU A 232 -4.54 15.34 1.70
CA GLU A 232 -5.30 14.15 2.09
C GLU A 232 -5.19 13.11 0.98
N LEU A 233 -4.71 11.92 1.33
CA LEU A 233 -4.51 10.82 0.40
C LEU A 233 -5.76 9.93 0.37
N ASP A 234 -6.18 9.57 -0.83
CA ASP A 234 -7.07 8.44 -1.08
C ASP A 234 -6.55 7.66 -2.30
N HIS A 235 -7.09 6.48 -2.57
CA HIS A 235 -6.61 5.63 -3.66
C HIS A 235 -7.73 4.95 -4.43
N ALA A 236 -7.38 4.56 -5.64
CA ALA A 236 -8.22 3.78 -6.54
C ALA A 236 -7.36 2.74 -7.26
N VAL A 237 -8.01 1.69 -7.74
CA VAL A 237 -7.37 0.65 -8.53
C VAL A 237 -8.07 0.54 -9.89
N TRP A 238 -7.31 0.19 -10.90
CA TRP A 238 -7.86 -0.27 -12.17
C TRP A 238 -7.29 -1.63 -12.50
N ARG A 239 -8.14 -2.51 -13.02
CA ARG A 239 -7.78 -3.89 -13.34
C ARG A 239 -8.03 -4.19 -14.80
N ASN A 240 -7.04 -4.85 -15.39
CA ASN A 240 -7.19 -5.55 -16.65
C ASN A 240 -7.15 -7.04 -16.38
N THR A 241 -8.32 -7.66 -16.34
CA THR A 241 -8.49 -9.09 -16.08
C THR A 241 -8.00 -9.96 -17.24
N ALA A 242 -7.83 -9.42 -18.45
CA ALA A 242 -7.25 -10.16 -19.57
C ALA A 242 -5.75 -10.38 -19.39
N ASP A 243 -5.04 -9.39 -18.84
CA ASP A 243 -3.59 -9.41 -18.68
C ASP A 243 -3.14 -9.65 -17.22
N ASN A 244 -4.08 -9.87 -16.29
CA ASN A 244 -3.84 -10.03 -14.84
C ASN A 244 -3.07 -8.84 -14.25
N MET A 245 -3.37 -7.61 -14.68
CA MET A 245 -2.66 -6.40 -14.26
C MET A 245 -3.54 -5.46 -13.45
N GLN A 246 -2.91 -4.75 -12.52
CA GLN A 246 -3.48 -3.71 -11.69
C GLN A 246 -2.67 -2.42 -11.81
N VAL A 247 -3.35 -1.29 -11.93
CA VAL A 247 -2.78 0.04 -11.74
C VAL A 247 -3.22 0.55 -10.38
N ASN A 248 -2.25 0.86 -9.53
CA ASN A 248 -2.48 1.42 -8.21
C ASN A 248 -2.26 2.92 -8.27
N THR A 249 -3.33 3.66 -7.97
CA THR A 249 -3.36 5.12 -8.07
C THR A 249 -3.68 5.71 -6.72
N VAL A 250 -2.88 6.66 -6.27
CA VAL A 250 -3.20 7.56 -5.17
C VAL A 250 -3.63 8.90 -5.74
N TYR A 251 -4.62 9.54 -5.14
CA TYR A 251 -5.10 10.84 -5.57
C TYR A 251 -5.30 11.78 -4.39
N PHE A 252 -5.02 13.06 -4.64
CA PHE A 252 -5.01 14.10 -3.62
C PHE A 252 -5.12 15.49 -4.25
N GLY A 253 -5.39 16.51 -3.45
CA GLY A 253 -5.45 17.90 -3.90
C GLY A 253 -4.28 18.72 -3.38
N ILE A 254 -3.62 19.49 -4.25
CA ILE A 254 -2.60 20.48 -3.88
C ILE A 254 -3.20 21.89 -4.04
N ASP A 255 -2.98 22.78 -3.06
CA ASP A 255 -3.48 24.16 -3.11
C ASP A 255 -3.06 24.89 -4.39
N THR A 256 -4.00 25.63 -5.00
CA THR A 256 -3.75 26.35 -6.26
C THR A 256 -2.59 27.34 -6.12
N ASP A 257 -2.49 28.01 -4.97
CA ASP A 257 -1.44 28.99 -4.65
C ASP A 257 -0.03 28.38 -4.70
N VAL A 258 0.11 27.08 -4.41
CA VAL A 258 1.40 26.36 -4.54
C VAL A 258 1.82 26.29 -6.01
N PHE A 259 0.90 25.97 -6.93
CA PHE A 259 1.20 25.99 -8.37
C PHE A 259 1.46 27.41 -8.88
N GLU A 260 0.75 28.41 -8.38
CA GLU A 260 1.00 29.81 -8.75
C GLU A 260 2.38 30.28 -8.28
N THR A 261 2.80 29.85 -7.09
CA THR A 261 4.06 30.24 -6.46
C THR A 261 5.25 29.49 -7.06
N TYR A 262 5.19 28.17 -7.14
CA TYR A 262 6.33 27.30 -7.48
C TYR A 262 6.26 26.66 -8.88
N GLY A 263 5.15 26.85 -9.60
CA GLY A 263 5.00 26.43 -11.00
C GLY A 263 4.48 25.01 -11.17
N THR A 264 5.07 24.26 -12.10
CA THR A 264 4.55 22.96 -12.52
C THR A 264 5.13 21.84 -11.66
N LEU A 265 4.29 20.93 -11.19
CA LEU A 265 4.74 19.71 -10.49
C LEU A 265 5.60 18.86 -11.44
N GLN A 266 6.79 18.47 -11.01
CA GLN A 266 7.75 17.68 -11.79
C GLN A 266 8.08 16.35 -11.13
N LYS A 267 8.18 16.29 -9.81
CA LYS A 267 8.50 15.05 -9.09
C LYS A 267 7.64 14.85 -7.86
N ILE A 268 7.35 13.59 -7.55
CA ILE A 268 6.70 13.17 -6.30
C ILE A 268 7.62 12.13 -5.66
N LYS A 269 8.08 12.39 -4.43
CA LYS A 269 8.82 11.41 -3.65
C LYS A 269 7.88 10.71 -2.68
N ALA A 270 7.86 9.38 -2.71
CA ALA A 270 6.98 8.57 -1.88
C ALA A 270 7.73 7.41 -1.22
N GLN A 271 7.11 6.84 -0.18
CA GLN A 271 7.56 5.61 0.46
C GLN A 271 6.37 4.73 0.83
N TRP A 272 6.59 3.43 0.91
CA TRP A 272 5.60 2.43 1.31
C TRP A 272 6.30 1.15 1.69
N TYR A 273 5.63 0.27 2.43
CA TYR A 273 6.05 -1.12 2.55
C TYR A 273 5.28 -1.98 1.57
N GLU A 274 5.99 -2.81 0.81
CA GLU A 274 5.39 -3.66 -0.22
C GLU A 274 5.48 -5.14 0.13
N TYR A 275 4.36 -5.84 -0.04
CA TYR A 275 4.27 -7.29 0.16
C TYR A 275 3.26 -7.91 -0.82
N HIS A 276 3.42 -9.20 -1.10
CA HIS A 276 2.34 -10.00 -1.67
C HIS A 276 1.44 -10.57 -0.56
N THR A 277 0.13 -10.63 -0.81
CA THR A 277 -0.76 -11.39 0.06
C THR A 277 -0.49 -12.88 -0.09
N LYS A 278 -0.65 -13.64 1.00
CA LYS A 278 -0.90 -15.08 0.88
C LYS A 278 -2.20 -15.35 0.10
N PRO A 279 -2.42 -16.58 -0.42
CA PRO A 279 -3.63 -16.89 -1.18
C PRO A 279 -4.91 -16.52 -0.43
N MET A 280 -5.79 -15.75 -1.10
CA MET A 280 -7.06 -15.25 -0.57
C MET A 280 -8.23 -16.05 -1.14
N PHE A 281 -8.82 -16.94 -0.34
CA PHE A 281 -9.91 -17.81 -0.81
C PHE A 281 -11.27 -17.19 -0.55
N VAL A 282 -12.11 -17.16 -1.58
CA VAL A 282 -13.50 -16.70 -1.50
C VAL A 282 -14.42 -17.86 -1.87
N MET A 283 -15.42 -18.13 -1.04
CA MET A 283 -16.29 -19.31 -1.18
C MET A 283 -17.76 -18.96 -1.00
N ASN A 284 -18.63 -19.66 -1.72
CA ASN A 284 -20.07 -19.49 -1.60
C ASN A 284 -20.69 -20.33 -0.46
N GLU A 285 -19.97 -21.33 0.04
CA GLU A 285 -20.43 -22.21 1.11
C GLU A 285 -20.11 -21.63 2.49
N GLU A 286 -21.13 -21.07 3.16
CA GLU A 286 -20.98 -20.40 4.46
C GLU A 286 -20.47 -21.38 5.54
N GLU A 287 -21.00 -22.60 5.58
CA GLU A 287 -20.61 -23.62 6.57
C GLU A 287 -19.13 -24.01 6.44
N ALA A 288 -18.63 -24.08 5.19
CA ALA A 288 -17.23 -24.33 4.93
C ALA A 288 -16.37 -23.17 5.46
N ARG A 289 -16.72 -21.92 5.13
CA ARG A 289 -15.98 -20.73 5.58
C ARG A 289 -15.89 -20.67 7.10
N ASP A 290 -17.00 -20.84 7.80
CA ASP A 290 -17.04 -20.78 9.26
C ASP A 290 -16.22 -21.88 9.90
N MET A 291 -16.34 -23.10 9.41
CA MET A 291 -15.57 -24.21 9.94
C MET A 291 -14.07 -24.02 9.71
N LEU A 292 -13.67 -23.52 8.53
CA LEU A 292 -12.28 -23.20 8.23
C LEU A 292 -11.75 -22.10 9.16
N TRP A 293 -12.48 -21.02 9.36
CA TRP A 293 -12.09 -19.94 10.28
C TRP A 293 -11.81 -20.45 11.70
N GLU A 294 -12.70 -21.28 12.23
CA GLU A 294 -12.59 -21.80 13.60
C GLU A 294 -11.49 -22.86 13.74
N LYS A 295 -11.40 -23.80 12.79
CA LYS A 295 -10.62 -25.03 12.96
C LYS A 295 -9.33 -25.07 12.16
N ALA A 296 -9.21 -24.32 11.07
CA ALA A 296 -8.11 -24.43 10.11
C ALA A 296 -7.25 -23.17 10.00
N VAL A 297 -7.85 -21.98 9.95
CA VAL A 297 -7.14 -20.72 9.72
C VAL A 297 -6.08 -20.47 10.79
N GLY A 298 -4.85 -20.19 10.33
CA GLY A 298 -3.66 -20.02 11.15
C GLY A 298 -2.99 -21.33 11.60
N LYS A 299 -3.47 -22.50 11.15
CA LYS A 299 -2.90 -23.81 11.52
C LYS A 299 -2.22 -24.49 10.34
N ASN A 300 -1.16 -25.23 10.64
CA ASN A 300 -0.41 -25.98 9.65
C ASN A 300 -1.11 -27.32 9.31
N ALA A 301 -1.50 -27.47 8.04
CA ALA A 301 -2.16 -28.60 7.41
C ALA A 301 -1.23 -29.45 6.50
N LYS A 302 0.10 -29.31 6.61
CA LYS A 302 1.07 -30.03 5.74
C LYS A 302 0.87 -31.55 5.71
N ASN A 303 0.35 -32.15 6.78
CA ASN A 303 0.04 -33.59 6.89
C ASN A 303 -1.47 -33.88 6.96
N GLY A 304 -2.31 -32.93 6.56
CA GLY A 304 -3.76 -32.96 6.76
C GLY A 304 -4.18 -32.59 8.18
N LEU A 305 -5.36 -32.00 8.31
CA LEU A 305 -6.04 -31.69 9.57
C LEU A 305 -7.20 -32.67 9.75
N SER A 306 -6.98 -33.74 10.50
CA SER A 306 -7.99 -34.78 10.73
C SER A 306 -9.30 -34.29 11.37
N SER A 307 -9.30 -33.10 11.98
CA SER A 307 -10.47 -32.43 12.54
C SER A 307 -11.26 -31.58 11.53
N VAL A 308 -10.81 -31.49 10.28
CA VAL A 308 -11.38 -30.65 9.22
C VAL A 308 -11.70 -31.51 8.01
N ASP A 309 -13.00 -31.68 7.75
CA ASP A 309 -13.53 -32.41 6.60
C ASP A 309 -13.79 -31.48 5.40
N TRP A 310 -12.80 -30.66 5.05
CA TRP A 310 -12.81 -29.82 3.85
C TRP A 310 -11.43 -29.79 3.21
N ARG A 311 -11.39 -29.81 1.88
CA ARG A 311 -10.19 -29.60 1.05
C ARG A 311 -10.43 -28.46 0.08
N ILE A 312 -9.35 -27.80 -0.32
CA ILE A 312 -9.37 -26.80 -1.40
C ILE A 312 -8.39 -27.27 -2.48
N VAL A 313 -8.81 -27.23 -3.73
CA VAL A 313 -7.97 -27.56 -4.89
C VAL A 313 -8.11 -26.46 -5.94
N TRP A 314 -6.98 -26.03 -6.48
CA TRP A 314 -6.92 -25.07 -7.58
C TRP A 314 -5.75 -25.36 -8.51
N ALA A 315 -5.80 -24.81 -9.71
CA ALA A 315 -4.75 -24.93 -10.70
C ALA A 315 -4.11 -23.56 -10.94
N GLU A 316 -2.79 -23.51 -10.95
CA GLU A 316 -2.01 -22.34 -11.35
C GLU A 316 -1.44 -22.61 -12.75
N HIS A 317 -2.25 -22.47 -13.81
CA HIS A 317 -1.80 -22.84 -15.15
C HIS A 317 -0.76 -21.85 -15.71
N TRP A 318 0.39 -22.39 -16.13
CA TRP A 318 1.37 -21.74 -17.00
C TRP A 318 1.45 -22.57 -18.29
N ASN A 319 0.97 -22.06 -19.43
CA ASN A 319 1.16 -22.76 -20.70
C ASN A 319 2.39 -22.17 -21.41
N ARG A 320 3.39 -23.02 -21.67
CA ARG A 320 4.66 -22.65 -22.31
C ARG A 320 4.54 -22.50 -23.83
N ASP A 321 3.51 -23.09 -24.42
CA ASP A 321 3.25 -23.04 -25.86
C ASP A 321 1.75 -22.81 -26.08
N GLN A 322 1.35 -21.59 -26.46
CA GLN A 322 0.27 -21.26 -27.41
C GLN A 322 -0.11 -19.77 -27.32
N GLU A 323 -0.41 -19.23 -28.49
CA GLU A 323 -0.70 -17.84 -28.80
C GLU A 323 -2.03 -17.37 -28.17
N GLU A 324 -2.12 -16.09 -27.83
CA GLU A 324 -3.37 -15.36 -27.52
C GLU A 324 -3.96 -15.53 -26.11
N GLY A 325 -3.33 -14.97 -25.06
CA GLY A 325 -4.05 -14.46 -23.87
C GLY A 325 -5.19 -15.33 -23.33
N TRP A 326 -4.96 -16.64 -23.18
CA TRP A 326 -6.00 -17.56 -22.72
C TRP A 326 -6.24 -17.32 -21.23
N GLN A 327 -7.46 -16.92 -20.91
CA GLN A 327 -7.94 -16.70 -19.55
C GLN A 327 -7.90 -18.02 -18.76
N TRP A 328 -7.74 -17.94 -17.44
CA TRP A 328 -7.74 -19.04 -16.46
C TRP A 328 -8.85 -20.10 -16.59
N LYS A 329 -9.88 -19.80 -17.39
CA LYS A 329 -11.00 -20.68 -17.74
C LYS A 329 -10.55 -22.03 -18.30
N ASP A 330 -9.46 -22.08 -19.05
CA ASP A 330 -9.09 -23.28 -19.79
C ASP A 330 -8.32 -24.32 -18.99
N ALA A 331 -7.79 -23.99 -17.80
CA ALA A 331 -7.09 -24.96 -16.96
C ALA A 331 -8.04 -26.06 -16.45
N TRP A 332 -9.29 -25.70 -16.14
CA TRP A 332 -10.32 -26.65 -15.72
C TRP A 332 -11.05 -27.27 -16.92
N ASP A 333 -11.27 -26.54 -18.01
CA ASP A 333 -11.87 -27.12 -19.22
C ASP A 333 -10.89 -28.13 -19.89
N ALA A 334 -9.58 -27.95 -19.72
CA ALA A 334 -8.52 -28.92 -20.00
C ALA A 334 -8.64 -30.22 -19.19
N ILE A 335 -8.92 -30.07 -17.89
CA ILE A 335 -9.14 -31.16 -16.92
C ILE A 335 -10.45 -31.91 -17.24
N ASP A 336 -11.51 -31.20 -17.58
CA ASP A 336 -12.86 -31.74 -17.83
C ASP A 336 -13.01 -32.36 -19.25
N SER A 337 -12.11 -32.06 -20.20
CA SER A 337 -12.18 -32.55 -21.58
C SER A 337 -11.27 -33.76 -21.88
N GLY A 338 -10.58 -34.30 -20.87
CA GLY A 338 -9.70 -35.46 -21.03
C GLY A 338 -8.54 -35.26 -22.02
N LEU A 339 -8.18 -34.02 -22.35
CA LEU A 339 -7.23 -33.68 -23.42
C LEU A 339 -5.75 -33.84 -23.03
N PHE A 340 -5.42 -34.17 -21.79
CA PHE A 340 -4.04 -34.28 -21.30
C PHE A 340 -3.66 -35.73 -21.05
N GLY A 341 -3.36 -36.42 -22.14
CA GLY A 341 -2.48 -37.58 -22.09
C GLY A 341 -1.10 -37.13 -21.62
N ASN A 342 -0.79 -37.42 -20.36
CA ASN A 342 0.54 -37.70 -19.81
C ASN A 342 1.58 -36.57 -19.76
N GLU A 343 1.44 -35.44 -20.46
CA GLU A 343 2.47 -34.40 -20.51
C GLU A 343 1.80 -33.00 -20.59
N THR A 344 2.17 -32.09 -19.67
CA THR A 344 2.00 -30.60 -19.69
C THR A 344 0.91 -29.88 -18.87
N CYS A 345 0.44 -30.38 -17.73
CA CYS A 345 -0.14 -29.51 -16.67
C CYS A 345 0.89 -29.35 -15.53
N GLU A 346 1.57 -28.20 -15.46
CA GLU A 346 2.77 -28.04 -14.63
C GLU A 346 2.50 -27.70 -13.15
N PHE A 347 1.34 -27.16 -12.74
CA PHE A 347 1.09 -26.83 -11.32
C PHE A 347 -0.35 -27.07 -10.86
N TYR A 348 -0.49 -27.93 -9.86
CA TYR A 348 -1.71 -28.10 -9.08
C TYR A 348 -1.43 -27.71 -7.63
N CYS A 349 -2.35 -26.95 -7.05
CA CYS A 349 -2.23 -26.47 -5.70
C CYS A 349 -3.36 -27.05 -4.84
N SER A 350 -3.07 -27.39 -3.60
CA SER A 350 -4.08 -27.83 -2.64
C SER A 350 -3.90 -27.20 -1.27
N TRP A 351 -4.96 -27.27 -0.50
CA TRP A 351 -4.90 -27.24 0.94
C TRP A 351 -5.68 -28.42 1.55
N ASN A 352 -5.12 -29.01 2.62
CA ASN A 352 -5.69 -30.14 3.37
C ASN A 352 -5.95 -31.42 2.54
N VAL A 353 -5.09 -31.68 1.55
CA VAL A 353 -5.12 -32.92 0.74
C VAL A 353 -4.02 -33.88 1.21
N PRO A 354 -4.33 -35.16 1.53
CA PRO A 354 -3.32 -36.16 1.88
C PRO A 354 -2.40 -36.50 0.70
N THR A 355 -1.15 -36.87 0.96
CA THR A 355 -0.14 -37.17 -0.08
C THR A 355 -0.48 -38.32 -1.04
N ASN A 356 -1.49 -39.15 -0.73
CA ASN A 356 -1.91 -40.29 -1.54
C ASN A 356 -3.34 -40.10 -2.08
N PHE A 357 -3.72 -38.88 -2.41
CA PHE A 357 -5.07 -38.54 -2.83
C PHE A 357 -5.41 -39.05 -4.23
N THR A 358 -6.66 -39.48 -4.40
CA THR A 358 -7.28 -39.82 -5.68
C THR A 358 -8.73 -39.37 -5.62
N ALA A 359 -9.20 -38.65 -6.64
CA ALA A 359 -10.60 -38.23 -6.74
C ALA A 359 -11.15 -38.46 -8.14
N THR A 360 -12.48 -38.53 -8.24
CA THR A 360 -13.19 -38.70 -9.51
C THR A 360 -14.02 -37.46 -9.83
N TYR A 361 -14.02 -37.07 -11.10
CA TYR A 361 -14.96 -36.09 -11.64
C TYR A 361 -15.46 -36.62 -12.99
N GLY A 362 -16.78 -36.83 -13.09
CA GLY A 362 -17.35 -37.57 -14.21
C GLY A 362 -16.83 -39.02 -14.25
N ASP A 363 -16.34 -39.45 -15.41
CA ASP A 363 -15.76 -40.79 -15.63
C ASP A 363 -14.23 -40.83 -15.39
N ASP A 364 -13.61 -39.68 -15.13
CA ASP A 364 -12.16 -39.53 -15.01
C ASP A 364 -11.66 -39.61 -13.56
N THR A 365 -10.45 -40.15 -13.38
CA THR A 365 -9.77 -40.27 -12.09
C THR A 365 -8.52 -39.42 -12.07
N TYR A 366 -8.40 -38.55 -11.07
CA TYR A 366 -7.29 -37.61 -10.91
C TYR A 366 -6.37 -38.04 -9.77
N THR A 367 -5.06 -37.99 -10.02
CA THR A 367 -3.99 -38.25 -9.04
C THR A 367 -3.05 -37.06 -8.96
N MET A 368 -2.37 -36.90 -7.83
CA MET A 368 -1.44 -35.77 -7.63
C MET A 368 -0.25 -35.83 -8.59
N HIS A 369 0.03 -34.71 -9.27
CA HIS A 369 1.25 -34.52 -10.07
C HIS A 369 2.50 -34.47 -9.17
N PRO A 370 3.71 -34.89 -9.64
CA PRO A 370 4.94 -34.79 -8.86
C PRO A 370 5.30 -33.38 -8.37
N ASP A 371 4.93 -32.35 -9.13
CA ASP A 371 5.18 -30.93 -8.81
C ASP A 371 4.02 -30.25 -8.06
N TRP A 372 3.14 -31.04 -7.42
CA TRP A 372 1.99 -30.53 -6.67
C TRP A 372 2.41 -29.66 -5.47
N ILE A 373 1.85 -28.46 -5.38
CA ILE A 373 2.09 -27.51 -4.28
C ILE A 373 1.00 -27.70 -3.21
N ASN A 374 1.35 -28.30 -2.08
CA ASN A 374 0.43 -28.34 -0.94
C ASN A 374 0.68 -27.13 -0.03
N LEU A 375 -0.25 -26.18 -0.05
CA LEU A 375 -0.23 -25.00 0.82
C LEU A 375 -0.33 -25.46 2.28
N PRO A 376 0.67 -25.17 3.11
CA PRO A 376 0.72 -25.70 4.47
C PRO A 376 -0.26 -24.99 5.40
N GLN A 377 -0.77 -23.80 5.10
CA GLN A 377 -1.61 -23.03 6.02
C GLN A 377 -2.57 -22.12 5.25
N LEU A 378 -3.81 -22.01 5.71
CA LEU A 378 -4.77 -21.00 5.26
C LEU A 378 -4.78 -19.82 6.22
N ASP A 379 -4.77 -18.61 5.67
CA ASP A 379 -4.80 -17.37 6.44
C ASP A 379 -5.96 -16.45 6.03
N TRP A 380 -6.35 -16.48 4.76
CA TRP A 380 -7.45 -15.68 4.20
C TRP A 380 -8.60 -16.58 3.70
N VAL A 381 -9.77 -16.46 4.34
CA VAL A 381 -11.01 -17.12 3.89
C VAL A 381 -12.18 -16.16 3.97
N PHE A 382 -12.89 -15.98 2.87
CA PHE A 382 -14.03 -15.07 2.74
C PHE A 382 -15.26 -15.85 2.30
N TRP A 383 -16.42 -15.39 2.75
CA TRP A 383 -17.70 -15.83 2.22
C TRP A 383 -18.17 -14.80 1.21
N SER A 384 -18.58 -15.24 0.03
CA SER A 384 -19.08 -14.36 -1.04
C SER A 384 -20.47 -13.79 -0.75
N GLY A 385 -21.17 -14.28 0.27
CA GLY A 385 -22.59 -14.00 0.42
C GLY A 385 -23.45 -14.85 -0.52
N GLU A 386 -24.73 -14.51 -0.59
CA GLU A 386 -25.66 -15.13 -1.54
C GLU A 386 -25.36 -14.66 -2.97
N ILE A 387 -25.11 -15.60 -3.88
CA ILE A 387 -24.80 -15.30 -5.28
C ILE A 387 -26.09 -15.22 -6.12
N SER A 388 -26.33 -14.06 -6.72
CA SER A 388 -27.42 -13.79 -7.66
C SER A 388 -26.94 -13.20 -9.00
N ALA A 389 -25.76 -12.60 -9.01
CA ALA A 389 -25.08 -12.01 -10.15
C ALA A 389 -23.57 -12.30 -10.10
N GLN A 390 -22.86 -11.99 -11.19
CA GLN A 390 -21.41 -12.19 -11.27
C GLN A 390 -20.65 -11.33 -10.25
N ASP A 391 -21.11 -10.10 -10.04
CA ASP A 391 -20.45 -9.13 -9.15
C ASP A 391 -20.59 -9.50 -7.67
N ASP A 392 -21.55 -10.37 -7.31
CA ASP A 392 -21.73 -10.86 -5.94
C ASP A 392 -20.54 -11.75 -5.49
N TRP A 393 -19.68 -12.18 -6.41
CA TRP A 393 -18.45 -12.88 -6.06
C TRP A 393 -17.34 -11.94 -5.57
N ASN A 394 -17.44 -10.63 -5.83
CA ASN A 394 -16.40 -9.68 -5.45
C ASN A 394 -16.43 -9.44 -3.94
N VAL A 395 -15.24 -9.29 -3.33
CA VAL A 395 -15.12 -8.92 -1.91
C VAL A 395 -14.70 -7.46 -1.84
N SER A 396 -15.44 -6.64 -1.11
CA SER A 396 -15.12 -5.22 -1.03
C SER A 396 -13.82 -4.97 -0.26
N ARG A 397 -13.16 -3.85 -0.54
CA ARG A 397 -11.99 -3.39 0.22
C ARG A 397 -12.27 -3.32 1.73
N ALA A 398 -13.46 -2.88 2.12
CA ALA A 398 -13.86 -2.76 3.52
C ALA A 398 -13.86 -4.13 4.22
N GLU A 399 -14.39 -5.17 3.56
CA GLU A 399 -14.42 -6.54 4.08
C GLU A 399 -13.01 -7.14 4.21
N VAL A 400 -12.13 -6.88 3.23
CA VAL A 400 -10.72 -7.33 3.31
C VAL A 400 -10.01 -6.70 4.50
N LEU A 401 -10.18 -5.38 4.71
CA LEU A 401 -9.57 -4.67 5.85
C LEU A 401 -10.13 -5.13 7.20
N GLU A 402 -11.45 -5.33 7.29
CA GLU A 402 -12.10 -5.85 8.49
C GLU A 402 -11.59 -7.26 8.83
N TYR A 403 -11.46 -8.13 7.83
CA TYR A 403 -10.90 -9.46 8.02
C TYR A 403 -9.46 -9.38 8.53
N ALA A 404 -8.61 -8.55 7.92
CA ALA A 404 -7.22 -8.39 8.32
C ALA A 404 -7.09 -7.95 9.79
N ALA A 405 -7.94 -7.00 10.19
CA ALA A 405 -8.02 -6.52 11.57
C ALA A 405 -8.44 -7.63 12.54
N LYS A 406 -9.55 -8.32 12.22
CA LYS A 406 -10.10 -9.43 13.03
C LYS A 406 -9.10 -10.58 13.16
N TYR A 407 -8.42 -10.96 12.09
CA TYR A 407 -7.39 -12.00 12.10
C TYR A 407 -6.24 -11.61 13.04
N THR A 408 -5.76 -10.38 12.91
CA THR A 408 -4.64 -9.86 13.71
C THR A 408 -4.96 -9.87 15.20
N GLU A 409 -6.19 -9.51 15.58
CA GLU A 409 -6.66 -9.53 16.97
C GLU A 409 -6.91 -10.96 17.49
N ALA A 410 -7.48 -11.84 16.66
CA ALA A 410 -7.94 -13.16 17.10
C ALA A 410 -6.84 -14.22 17.18
N LYS A 411 -5.79 -14.10 16.37
CA LYS A 411 -4.77 -15.16 16.23
C LYS A 411 -3.47 -14.87 16.97
N ASP A 412 -3.41 -13.78 17.75
CA ASP A 412 -2.28 -13.36 18.61
C ASP A 412 -0.91 -13.73 18.02
N VAL A 413 -0.70 -13.28 16.78
CA VAL A 413 0.45 -13.71 16.01
C VAL A 413 1.65 -12.88 16.47
N SER A 414 2.54 -13.50 17.25
CA SER A 414 3.80 -12.89 17.64
C SER A 414 4.65 -12.61 16.39
N GLY A 415 4.83 -11.33 16.05
CA GLY A 415 5.64 -10.88 14.92
C GLY A 415 4.82 -10.03 13.94
N GLY A 416 5.03 -8.72 13.95
CA GLY A 416 4.57 -7.86 12.86
C GLY A 416 5.36 -8.10 11.60
N LEU A 417 4.85 -7.62 10.46
CA LEU A 417 5.59 -7.53 9.20
C LEU A 417 6.89 -6.72 9.32
N TYR A 418 6.99 -5.92 10.38
CA TYR A 418 8.04 -4.95 10.60
C TYR A 418 8.92 -5.35 11.79
N PRO A 419 10.25 -5.31 11.63
CA PRO A 419 11.17 -5.31 12.77
C PRO A 419 10.97 -4.07 13.68
N ASP A 420 10.48 -2.96 13.11
CA ASP A 420 10.53 -1.61 13.72
C ASP A 420 9.27 -0.74 13.51
N GLY A 421 8.20 -1.31 12.95
CA GLY A 421 6.94 -0.62 12.64
C GLY A 421 5.82 -1.02 13.60
N PRO A 422 4.66 -0.34 13.56
CA PRO A 422 3.52 -0.76 14.36
C PRO A 422 3.08 -2.17 13.90
N ASN A 423 2.81 -3.09 14.81
CA ASN A 423 2.27 -4.42 14.47
C ASN A 423 0.82 -4.31 13.95
N LYS A 424 0.63 -3.69 12.78
CA LYS A 424 -0.69 -3.36 12.23
C LYS A 424 -1.43 -4.61 11.80
N TYR A 425 -0.80 -5.43 10.97
CA TYR A 425 -1.38 -6.66 10.45
C TYR A 425 -0.49 -7.83 10.81
N ALA A 426 -1.10 -8.98 11.08
CA ALA A 426 -0.37 -10.21 11.31
C ALA A 426 0.49 -10.57 10.09
N ALA A 427 1.79 -10.83 10.31
CA ALA A 427 2.70 -11.20 9.23
C ALA A 427 2.26 -12.47 8.49
N ALA A 428 1.51 -13.36 9.14
CA ALA A 428 0.98 -14.57 8.53
C ALA A 428 0.04 -14.32 7.33
N LEU A 429 -0.50 -13.10 7.18
CA LEU A 429 -1.38 -12.75 6.06
C LEU A 429 -0.61 -12.46 4.76
N PHE A 430 0.72 -12.31 4.82
CA PHE A 430 1.53 -11.89 3.69
C PHE A 430 2.68 -12.87 3.43
N GLU A 431 3.13 -12.90 2.19
CA GLU A 431 4.39 -13.51 1.80
C GLU A 431 5.55 -12.55 2.07
N GLN A 432 6.73 -13.08 2.37
CA GLN A 432 7.96 -12.27 2.52
C GLN A 432 8.60 -12.02 1.15
N ASP A 433 7.81 -11.51 0.21
CA ASP A 433 8.25 -11.23 -1.16
C ASP A 433 7.47 -10.03 -1.74
N MET A 434 8.03 -9.42 -2.78
CA MET A 434 7.46 -8.30 -3.51
C MET A 434 7.86 -8.37 -4.99
N ASP A 435 7.35 -7.44 -5.78
CA ASP A 435 7.65 -7.38 -7.21
C ASP A 435 9.15 -7.12 -7.47
N GLU A 436 9.76 -8.04 -8.22
CA GLU A 436 11.17 -8.01 -8.60
C GLU A 436 11.62 -6.66 -9.18
N ALA A 437 10.78 -5.99 -9.99
CA ALA A 437 11.15 -4.72 -10.59
C ALA A 437 11.26 -3.58 -9.56
N ARG A 438 10.51 -3.67 -8.45
CA ARG A 438 10.50 -2.67 -7.38
C ARG A 438 11.43 -3.00 -6.22
N LYS A 439 12.09 -4.16 -6.21
CA LYS A 439 13.19 -4.45 -5.25
C LYS A 439 14.31 -3.40 -5.35
N ALA A 440 14.51 -2.79 -6.51
CA ALA A 440 15.42 -1.66 -6.69
C ALA A 440 15.09 -0.42 -5.81
N TYR A 441 13.83 -0.29 -5.38
CA TYR A 441 13.36 0.82 -4.54
C TYR A 441 13.50 0.52 -3.04
N LEU A 442 13.93 -0.68 -2.66
CA LEU A 442 14.09 -1.04 -1.25
C LEU A 442 15.13 -0.15 -0.56
N VAL A 443 14.82 0.31 0.63
CA VAL A 443 15.79 1.03 1.47
C VAL A 443 16.89 0.09 1.95
N ASP A 444 16.54 -1.15 2.32
CA ASP A 444 17.52 -2.22 2.54
C ASP A 444 17.62 -3.11 1.29
N GLN A 445 18.68 -2.92 0.53
CA GLN A 445 18.94 -3.64 -0.73
C GLN A 445 19.26 -5.13 -0.54
N ASN A 446 19.39 -5.60 0.70
CA ASN A 446 19.57 -7.04 1.00
C ASN A 446 18.27 -7.74 1.42
N ALA A 447 17.16 -7.00 1.54
CA ALA A 447 15.88 -7.56 1.91
C ALA A 447 15.13 -8.10 0.68
N ASP A 448 14.31 -9.14 0.87
CA ASP A 448 13.44 -9.67 -0.19
C ASP A 448 12.14 -8.85 -0.37
N CYS A 449 11.74 -8.13 0.68
CA CYS A 449 10.59 -7.22 0.72
C CYS A 449 10.77 -6.20 1.86
N GLY A 450 9.98 -5.13 1.87
CA GLY A 450 10.02 -4.16 2.97
C GLY A 450 9.79 -2.73 2.53
N LEU A 451 10.45 -1.79 3.21
CA LEU A 451 10.31 -0.35 2.97
C LEU A 451 10.92 0.02 1.63
N CYS A 452 10.09 0.47 0.71
CA CYS A 452 10.45 1.10 -0.54
C CYS A 452 10.45 2.62 -0.41
N ARG A 453 11.33 3.28 -1.16
CA ARG A 453 11.35 4.73 -1.33
C ARG A 453 11.76 5.06 -2.76
N TYR A 454 10.97 5.90 -3.43
CA TYR A 454 11.24 6.31 -4.80
C TYR A 454 10.81 7.76 -5.06
N GLU A 455 11.54 8.44 -5.94
CA GLU A 455 11.19 9.75 -6.46
C GLU A 455 10.78 9.60 -7.92
N PHE A 456 9.49 9.83 -8.19
CA PHE A 456 8.90 9.70 -9.51
C PHE A 456 9.04 11.03 -10.25
N ASP A 457 9.79 11.04 -11.35
CA ASP A 457 9.98 12.18 -12.23
C ASP A 457 9.07 12.06 -13.45
N VAL A 458 8.18 13.05 -13.66
CA VAL A 458 7.24 13.04 -14.80
C VAL A 458 7.93 12.98 -16.16
N LYS A 459 9.17 13.47 -16.27
CA LYS A 459 9.93 13.50 -17.51
C LYS A 459 10.57 12.15 -17.82
N ASP A 460 11.18 11.54 -16.81
CA ASP A 460 12.04 10.37 -16.98
C ASP A 460 11.29 9.05 -16.68
N ASP A 461 10.36 9.05 -15.71
CA ASP A 461 9.60 7.88 -15.29
C ASP A 461 8.29 7.71 -16.07
N LYS A 462 8.43 7.53 -17.38
CA LYS A 462 7.28 7.13 -18.21
C LYS A 462 6.95 5.67 -17.95
N TRP A 463 5.74 5.41 -17.46
CA TRP A 463 5.26 4.05 -17.27
C TRP A 463 5.08 3.37 -18.62
N ASN A 464 5.97 2.40 -18.87
CA ASN A 464 5.93 1.50 -20.00
C ASN A 464 5.48 0.15 -19.47
N TRP A 465 4.19 -0.14 -19.62
CA TRP A 465 3.59 -1.30 -18.97
C TRP A 465 4.18 -2.57 -19.55
N THR A 466 4.98 -3.24 -18.74
CA THR A 466 5.59 -4.52 -19.09
C THR A 466 5.44 -5.47 -17.92
N SER A 467 4.30 -6.15 -17.81
CA SER A 467 4.19 -7.30 -16.90
C SER A 467 5.30 -8.31 -17.22
N PHE A 468 5.65 -9.16 -16.26
CA PHE A 468 6.60 -10.24 -16.50
C PHE A 468 6.16 -11.10 -17.70
N HIS A 469 4.86 -11.37 -17.80
CA HIS A 469 4.23 -12.04 -18.94
C HIS A 469 4.46 -11.25 -20.26
N TRP A 470 4.28 -9.93 -20.24
CA TRP A 470 4.51 -9.08 -21.40
C TRP A 470 5.97 -9.02 -21.85
N LYS A 471 6.95 -8.99 -20.92
CA LYS A 471 8.38 -9.05 -21.27
C LYS A 471 8.71 -10.36 -21.97
N GLN A 472 8.14 -11.47 -21.52
CA GLN A 472 8.27 -12.76 -22.20
C GLN A 472 7.55 -12.78 -23.54
N MET A 473 6.34 -12.23 -23.65
CA MET A 473 5.62 -12.13 -24.92
C MET A 473 6.36 -11.25 -25.94
N ILE A 474 6.97 -10.14 -25.52
CA ILE A 474 7.89 -9.36 -26.36
C ILE A 474 9.07 -10.23 -26.77
N ALA A 475 9.72 -10.92 -25.84
CA ALA A 475 10.88 -11.75 -26.16
C ALA A 475 10.52 -12.87 -27.16
N ILE A 476 9.36 -13.49 -27.01
CA ILE A 476 8.81 -14.49 -27.94
C ILE A 476 8.50 -13.85 -29.30
N TYR A 477 7.86 -12.68 -29.31
CA TYR A 477 7.53 -11.94 -30.53
C TYR A 477 8.79 -11.48 -31.29
N GLU A 478 9.76 -10.91 -30.56
CA GLU A 478 11.10 -10.56 -31.06
C GLU A 478 11.82 -11.78 -31.61
N ASN A 479 11.89 -12.87 -30.83
CA ASN A 479 12.52 -14.10 -31.24
C ASN A 479 11.84 -14.64 -32.48
N ARG A 480 10.51 -14.65 -32.60
CA ARG A 480 9.80 -15.11 -33.79
C ARG A 480 10.07 -14.25 -35.03
N LEU A 481 10.09 -12.93 -34.88
CA LEU A 481 10.48 -12.01 -35.96
C LEU A 481 11.91 -12.29 -36.44
N LYS A 482 12.80 -12.69 -35.52
CA LYS A 482 14.19 -13.12 -35.79
C LYS A 482 14.30 -14.60 -36.27
N GLU A 483 13.42 -15.50 -35.84
CA GLU A 483 13.44 -16.96 -35.97
C GLU A 483 12.45 -17.50 -37.03
N THR A 484 12.03 -16.70 -38.01
CA THR A 484 11.36 -17.24 -39.22
C THR A 484 12.34 -18.08 -40.07
N MET A 485 12.91 -19.14 -39.49
CA MET A 485 13.84 -20.12 -40.06
C MET A 485 13.81 -21.47 -39.34
N VAL A 486 12.69 -22.20 -39.35
CA VAL A 486 12.74 -23.66 -39.60
C VAL A 486 11.54 -24.04 -40.48
N GLY A 487 11.80 -24.73 -41.59
CA GLY A 487 10.77 -25.27 -42.46
C GLY A 487 10.05 -26.44 -41.80
N SER A 488 8.71 -26.41 -41.78
CA SER A 488 8.00 -27.68 -41.94
C SER A 488 8.37 -28.21 -43.34
N PRO A 489 8.76 -29.49 -43.49
CA PRO A 489 9.11 -30.07 -44.79
C PRO A 489 7.98 -29.99 -45.83
N ALA A 490 6.76 -29.65 -45.41
CA ALA A 490 5.56 -29.67 -46.24
C ALA A 490 5.37 -28.42 -47.13
N PHE A 491 5.98 -27.26 -46.83
CA PHE A 491 5.72 -26.01 -47.58
C PHE A 491 6.96 -25.11 -47.72
N PRO A 492 7.81 -25.30 -48.75
CA PRO A 492 9.08 -24.59 -48.89
C PRO A 492 8.99 -23.13 -49.36
N ASP A 493 7.94 -22.74 -50.10
CA ASP A 493 7.98 -21.53 -50.95
C ASP A 493 6.92 -20.44 -50.69
N THR A 494 6.25 -20.42 -49.53
CA THR A 494 5.33 -19.32 -49.21
C THR A 494 6.01 -18.26 -48.33
N TYR A 495 6.54 -17.23 -49.02
CA TYR A 495 6.88 -15.87 -48.56
C TYR A 495 7.45 -15.73 -47.13
N ARG A 496 8.75 -16.02 -46.96
CA ARG A 496 9.48 -15.65 -45.73
C ARG A 496 10.28 -14.37 -45.96
N ARG A 497 9.81 -13.23 -45.45
CA ARG A 497 10.62 -12.00 -45.35
C ARG A 497 11.47 -12.09 -44.09
N LYS A 498 12.79 -12.03 -44.25
CA LYS A 498 13.71 -11.80 -43.14
C LYS A 498 13.65 -10.31 -42.79
N TYR A 499 13.07 -9.97 -41.66
CA TYR A 499 13.09 -8.59 -41.17
C TYR A 499 14.52 -8.22 -40.76
N THR A 500 14.95 -7.00 -41.08
CA THR A 500 16.20 -6.46 -40.51
C THR A 500 16.00 -6.18 -39.02
N ASP A 501 17.08 -6.10 -38.24
CA ASP A 501 16.99 -5.77 -36.81
C ASP A 501 16.25 -4.44 -36.57
N GLU A 502 16.40 -3.46 -37.47
CA GLU A 502 15.64 -2.20 -37.46
C GLU A 502 14.14 -2.41 -37.66
N GLN A 503 13.73 -3.25 -38.62
CA GLN A 503 12.32 -3.56 -38.85
C GLN A 503 11.72 -4.36 -37.68
N VAL A 504 12.49 -5.27 -37.08
CA VAL A 504 12.07 -5.98 -35.87
C VAL A 504 11.87 -4.99 -34.73
N ALA A 505 12.80 -4.06 -34.53
CA ALA A 505 12.69 -3.02 -33.50
C ALA A 505 11.45 -2.13 -33.71
N GLU A 506 11.18 -1.68 -34.95
CA GLU A 506 9.98 -0.91 -35.29
C GLU A 506 8.69 -1.70 -35.02
N MET A 507 8.63 -2.97 -35.43
CA MET A 507 7.45 -3.82 -35.25
C MET A 507 7.21 -4.17 -33.78
N VAL A 508 8.27 -4.34 -33.00
CA VAL A 508 8.21 -4.57 -31.55
C VAL A 508 7.77 -3.30 -30.84
N GLN A 509 8.24 -2.15 -31.28
CA GLN A 509 7.81 -0.85 -30.76
C GLN A 509 6.32 -0.60 -31.06
N ALA A 510 5.87 -0.87 -32.28
CA ALA A 510 4.45 -0.79 -32.63
C ALA A 510 3.60 -1.81 -31.85
N TYR A 511 4.13 -3.00 -31.56
CA TYR A 511 3.48 -4.00 -30.72
C TYR A 511 3.34 -3.51 -29.26
N LYS A 512 4.39 -2.87 -28.71
CA LYS A 512 4.35 -2.19 -27.40
C LYS A 512 3.29 -1.10 -27.36
N GLU A 513 3.28 -0.20 -28.31
CA GLU A 513 2.32 0.91 -28.34
C GLU A 513 0.86 0.45 -28.53
N LYS A 514 0.64 -0.72 -29.15
CA LYS A 514 -0.70 -1.25 -29.42
C LYS A 514 -1.25 -2.13 -28.30
N HIS A 515 -0.38 -2.87 -27.61
CA HIS A 515 -0.78 -3.93 -26.66
C HIS A 515 -0.30 -3.68 -25.23
N SER A 516 0.41 -2.59 -24.98
CA SER A 516 0.67 -2.11 -23.64
C SER A 516 0.36 -0.63 -23.51
N LEU A 517 0.17 -0.21 -22.28
CA LEU A 517 -0.02 1.17 -21.93
C LEU A 517 1.37 1.78 -21.75
N TYR A 518 1.81 2.41 -22.83
CA TYR A 518 3.17 2.83 -23.05
C TYR A 518 3.27 4.35 -22.94
N GLY A 519 4.31 4.83 -22.28
CA GLY A 519 4.59 6.27 -22.20
C GLY A 519 3.67 7.05 -21.27
N LEU A 520 3.02 6.42 -20.29
CA LEU A 520 2.11 7.11 -19.39
C LEU A 520 2.86 7.88 -18.31
N ASP A 521 2.44 9.11 -18.07
CA ASP A 521 2.97 9.91 -16.98
C ASP A 521 2.62 9.26 -15.63
N PRO A 522 3.56 9.31 -14.66
CA PRO A 522 3.34 8.76 -13.34
C PRO A 522 2.25 9.53 -12.61
N PHE A 523 2.07 10.82 -12.91
CA PHE A 523 0.97 11.59 -12.37
C PHE A 523 0.46 12.63 -13.37
N VAL A 524 -0.79 13.05 -13.15
CA VAL A 524 -1.46 14.08 -13.95
C VAL A 524 -2.25 15.01 -13.03
N VAL A 525 -2.17 16.31 -13.28
CA VAL A 525 -3.03 17.31 -12.65
C VAL A 525 -4.33 17.39 -13.44
N LEU A 526 -5.45 17.11 -12.79
CA LEU A 526 -6.76 17.12 -13.43
C LEU A 526 -7.31 18.54 -13.55
N ASP A 527 -7.96 18.80 -14.68
CA ASP A 527 -8.71 20.02 -14.93
C ASP A 527 -10.21 19.75 -15.07
N ALA A 528 -10.99 20.83 -15.27
CA ALA A 528 -12.44 20.72 -15.44
C ALA A 528 -12.84 19.87 -16.66
N SER A 529 -11.99 19.78 -17.69
CA SER A 529 -12.29 18.99 -18.88
C SER A 529 -12.23 17.50 -18.57
N ALA A 530 -11.23 17.06 -17.79
CA ALA A 530 -11.10 15.70 -17.31
C ALA A 530 -12.35 15.25 -16.53
N LEU A 531 -12.83 16.09 -15.61
CA LEU A 531 -13.98 15.76 -14.76
C LEU A 531 -15.31 15.72 -15.53
N SER A 532 -15.39 16.40 -16.69
CA SER A 532 -16.57 16.41 -17.56
C SER A 532 -16.73 15.19 -18.48
N MET A 533 -15.71 14.32 -18.57
CA MET A 533 -15.74 13.10 -19.40
C MET A 533 -16.87 12.14 -18.98
N SER A 534 -17.28 11.22 -19.86
CA SER A 534 -18.16 10.12 -19.44
C SER A 534 -17.42 9.17 -18.48
N THR A 535 -18.15 8.31 -17.74
CA THR A 535 -17.51 7.32 -16.86
C THR A 535 -16.56 6.38 -17.61
N PRO A 536 -16.96 5.76 -18.74
CA PRO A 536 -16.06 4.90 -19.51
C PRO A 536 -14.84 5.64 -20.07
N ASP A 537 -15.03 6.88 -20.56
CA ASP A 537 -13.92 7.67 -21.09
C ASP A 537 -12.92 8.04 -19.98
N PHE A 538 -13.42 8.44 -18.81
CA PHE A 538 -12.56 8.76 -17.66
C PHE A 538 -11.81 7.51 -17.19
N ALA A 539 -12.51 6.38 -17.03
CA ALA A 539 -11.92 5.12 -16.60
C ALA A 539 -10.78 4.67 -17.53
N SER A 540 -11.03 4.67 -18.83
CA SER A 540 -10.04 4.26 -19.85
C SER A 540 -8.89 5.26 -20.02
N THR A 541 -9.15 6.56 -19.86
CA THR A 541 -8.10 7.60 -19.98
C THR A 541 -7.20 7.63 -18.75
N TYR A 542 -7.79 7.48 -17.57
CA TYR A 542 -7.07 7.67 -16.31
C TYR A 542 -6.63 6.37 -15.63
N TYR A 543 -7.08 5.21 -16.11
CA TYR A 543 -6.87 3.89 -15.49
C TYR A 543 -7.40 3.88 -14.07
N ILE A 544 -8.71 4.13 -13.97
CA ILE A 544 -9.52 4.04 -12.75
C ILE A 544 -10.64 3.04 -13.05
N SER A 545 -10.95 2.12 -12.14
CA SER A 545 -12.08 1.22 -12.31
C SER A 545 -13.36 2.00 -12.60
N GLU A 546 -14.18 1.55 -13.56
CA GLU A 546 -15.42 2.25 -13.94
C GLU A 546 -16.34 2.48 -12.72
N ASP A 547 -16.37 1.52 -11.80
CA ASP A 547 -17.15 1.59 -10.56
C ASP A 547 -16.63 2.63 -9.56
N ASP A 548 -15.33 2.93 -9.60
CA ASP A 548 -14.68 3.91 -8.71
C ASP A 548 -14.75 5.34 -9.27
N VAL A 549 -14.97 5.51 -10.58
CA VAL A 549 -15.02 6.83 -11.23
C VAL A 549 -15.98 7.81 -10.54
N PRO A 550 -17.22 7.44 -10.14
CA PRO A 550 -18.11 8.37 -9.44
C PRO A 550 -17.50 8.87 -8.13
N THR A 551 -16.85 7.99 -7.36
CA THR A 551 -16.20 8.33 -6.08
C THR A 551 -15.00 9.24 -6.30
N VAL A 552 -14.11 8.90 -7.24
CA VAL A 552 -12.93 9.70 -7.57
C VAL A 552 -13.34 11.08 -8.06
N LYS A 553 -14.30 11.19 -8.98
CA LYS A 553 -14.79 12.49 -9.47
C LYS A 553 -15.42 13.32 -8.37
N LYS A 554 -16.15 12.71 -7.45
CA LYS A 554 -16.73 13.41 -6.30
C LYS A 554 -15.62 14.01 -5.42
N ALA A 555 -14.58 13.24 -5.12
CA ALA A 555 -13.44 13.72 -4.34
C ALA A 555 -12.68 14.85 -5.07
N CYS A 556 -12.39 14.69 -6.37
CA CYS A 556 -11.75 15.74 -7.16
C CYS A 556 -12.56 17.04 -7.23
N ASN A 557 -13.90 16.96 -7.35
CA ASN A 557 -14.75 18.15 -7.31
C ASN A 557 -14.69 18.84 -5.95
N ALA A 558 -14.69 18.08 -4.85
CA ALA A 558 -14.54 18.65 -3.50
C ALA A 558 -13.18 19.34 -3.31
N MET A 559 -12.10 18.78 -3.86
CA MET A 559 -10.77 19.42 -3.87
C MET A 559 -10.80 20.75 -4.62
N ILE A 560 -11.44 20.80 -5.80
CA ILE A 560 -11.59 22.04 -6.58
C ILE A 560 -12.40 23.09 -5.81
N GLU A 561 -13.51 22.69 -5.18
CA GLU A 561 -14.31 23.58 -4.34
C GLU A 561 -13.52 24.14 -3.14
N ALA A 562 -12.53 23.39 -2.65
CA ALA A 562 -11.61 23.81 -1.60
C ALA A 562 -10.42 24.66 -2.11
N GLY A 563 -10.37 25.02 -3.40
CA GLY A 563 -9.28 25.81 -3.98
C GLY A 563 -8.02 24.99 -4.33
N LYS A 564 -8.14 23.67 -4.41
CA LYS A 564 -7.04 22.74 -4.72
C LYS A 564 -7.13 22.24 -6.17
N LYS A 565 -5.99 21.89 -6.76
CA LYS A 565 -5.92 21.14 -8.03
C LYS A 565 -5.80 19.65 -7.72
N PRO A 566 -6.72 18.79 -8.23
CA PRO A 566 -6.61 17.35 -8.04
C PRO A 566 -5.44 16.79 -8.83
N VAL A 567 -4.72 15.86 -8.22
CA VAL A 567 -3.61 15.10 -8.81
C VAL A 567 -3.95 13.63 -8.75
N LEU A 568 -3.85 12.93 -9.88
CA LEU A 568 -3.85 11.46 -9.93
C LEU A 568 -2.41 10.99 -10.06
N PHE A 569 -1.97 10.13 -9.16
CA PHE A 569 -0.61 9.60 -9.08
C PHE A 569 -0.61 8.07 -9.14
N ARG A 570 -0.21 7.53 -10.29
CA ARG A 570 -0.02 6.11 -10.56
C ARG A 570 1.39 5.74 -10.11
N PHE A 571 1.50 5.15 -8.93
CA PHE A 571 2.79 4.87 -8.31
C PHE A 571 3.26 3.43 -8.54
N ALA A 572 2.34 2.51 -8.85
CA ALA A 572 2.69 1.11 -9.08
C ALA A 572 1.76 0.42 -10.08
N VAL A 573 2.35 -0.48 -10.86
CA VAL A 573 1.64 -1.45 -11.70
C VAL A 573 2.01 -2.84 -11.20
N THR A 574 1.00 -3.64 -10.84
CA THR A 574 1.17 -4.93 -10.16
C THR A 574 0.41 -6.03 -10.86
N GLU A 575 0.75 -7.28 -10.54
CA GLU A 575 -0.05 -8.41 -10.98
C GLU A 575 -1.21 -8.65 -10.00
N TYR A 576 -2.38 -9.01 -10.56
CA TYR A 576 -3.52 -9.52 -9.82
C TYR A 576 -3.91 -10.85 -10.40
N ARG A 577 -3.73 -11.90 -9.60
CA ARG A 577 -4.01 -13.26 -10.06
C ARG A 577 -5.29 -13.73 -9.40
N THR A 578 -6.16 -14.34 -10.19
CA THR A 578 -7.39 -14.92 -9.70
C THR A 578 -7.68 -16.22 -10.46
N ALA A 579 -8.08 -17.26 -9.74
CA ALA A 579 -8.34 -18.57 -10.32
C ALA A 579 -9.52 -19.25 -9.62
N GLN A 580 -10.33 -19.98 -10.39
CA GLN A 580 -11.45 -20.74 -9.85
C GLN A 580 -10.94 -21.91 -8.99
N VAL A 581 -11.59 -22.13 -7.84
CA VAL A 581 -11.25 -23.22 -6.92
C VAL A 581 -12.43 -24.16 -6.72
N ARG A 582 -12.10 -25.40 -6.34
CA ARG A 582 -13.08 -26.39 -5.85
C ARG A 582 -12.90 -26.54 -4.35
N ILE A 583 -14.01 -26.57 -3.63
CA ILE A 583 -14.06 -26.62 -2.16
C ILE A 583 -14.97 -27.78 -1.81
N ASP A 584 -14.34 -28.89 -1.42
CA ASP A 584 -15.04 -30.17 -1.26
C ASP A 584 -14.92 -30.68 0.17
N GLN A 585 -15.91 -31.44 0.61
CA GLN A 585 -15.72 -32.30 1.77
C GLN A 585 -14.75 -33.43 1.42
N ILE A 586 -13.83 -33.77 2.33
CA ILE A 586 -12.86 -34.85 2.08
C ILE A 586 -13.58 -36.19 2.00
N SER A 587 -14.66 -36.34 2.77
CA SER A 587 -15.53 -37.52 2.77
C SER A 587 -16.29 -37.73 1.45
N ASP A 588 -16.42 -36.72 0.58
CA ASP A 588 -17.00 -36.89 -0.75
C ASP A 588 -15.93 -37.39 -1.74
N PRO A 589 -16.12 -38.59 -2.33
CA PRO A 589 -15.23 -39.10 -3.37
C PRO A 589 -15.32 -38.32 -4.68
N ASN A 590 -16.40 -37.56 -4.90
CA ASN A 590 -16.59 -36.73 -6.07
C ASN A 590 -16.08 -35.31 -5.81
N MET A 591 -15.54 -34.67 -6.85
CA MET A 591 -15.24 -33.24 -6.80
C MET A 591 -16.50 -32.43 -7.15
N SER A 592 -16.74 -31.37 -6.37
CA SER A 592 -17.82 -30.43 -6.59
C SER A 592 -17.57 -29.55 -7.82
N GLY A 593 -18.51 -28.64 -8.08
CA GLY A 593 -18.35 -27.61 -9.10
C GLY A 593 -17.30 -26.57 -8.69
N ARG A 594 -17.24 -25.48 -9.46
CA ARG A 594 -16.38 -24.35 -9.16
C ARG A 594 -17.05 -23.47 -8.12
N ASP A 595 -16.83 -23.78 -6.84
CA ASP A 595 -17.61 -23.23 -5.72
C ASP A 595 -16.88 -22.08 -4.98
N GLY A 596 -15.77 -21.62 -5.55
CA GLY A 596 -15.03 -20.47 -5.05
C GLY A 596 -13.97 -19.98 -6.01
N TYR A 597 -13.20 -18.99 -5.58
CA TYR A 597 -11.94 -18.60 -6.23
C TYR A 597 -10.85 -18.30 -5.21
N VAL A 598 -9.61 -18.24 -5.71
CA VAL A 598 -8.43 -17.78 -4.98
C VAL A 598 -7.90 -16.55 -5.68
N ALA A 599 -7.49 -15.55 -4.91
CA ALA A 599 -6.90 -14.32 -5.40
C ALA A 599 -5.56 -14.03 -4.72
N TYR A 600 -4.69 -13.32 -5.46
CA TYR A 600 -3.40 -12.82 -5.00
C TYR A 600 -3.25 -11.38 -5.44
N GLN A 601 -2.78 -10.52 -4.55
CA GLN A 601 -2.51 -9.13 -4.86
C GLN A 601 -1.24 -8.63 -4.17
N THR A 602 -0.66 -7.57 -4.72
CA THR A 602 0.32 -6.74 -4.02
C THR A 602 -0.41 -5.75 -3.13
N VAL A 603 0.13 -5.52 -1.93
CA VAL A 603 -0.36 -4.49 -1.00
C VAL A 603 0.73 -3.45 -0.74
N PHE A 604 0.31 -2.23 -0.43
CA PHE A 604 1.20 -1.14 -0.07
C PHE A 604 0.78 -0.56 1.27
N LEU A 605 1.56 -0.83 2.32
CA LEU A 605 1.25 -0.45 3.69
C LEU A 605 2.03 0.81 4.06
N ASP A 606 1.44 1.70 4.86
CA ASP A 606 2.00 3.02 5.15
C ASP A 606 2.47 3.76 3.88
N PHE A 607 1.65 3.73 2.82
CA PHE A 607 1.92 4.55 1.66
C PHE A 607 1.86 6.02 2.07
N ASP A 608 2.93 6.74 1.77
CA ASP A 608 3.13 8.11 2.20
C ASP A 608 3.88 8.93 1.14
N VAL A 609 3.55 10.21 1.05
CA VAL A 609 4.22 11.18 0.17
C VAL A 609 5.16 12.02 1.03
N ILE A 610 6.44 12.01 0.68
CA ILE A 610 7.51 12.68 1.43
C ILE A 610 7.66 14.14 0.98
N SER A 611 7.66 14.37 -0.33
CA SER A 611 7.90 15.70 -0.89
C SER A 611 7.43 15.83 -2.34
N PHE A 612 7.26 17.08 -2.76
CA PHE A 612 6.97 17.47 -4.12
C PHE A 612 8.08 18.36 -4.66
N THR A 613 8.47 18.15 -5.91
CA THR A 613 9.40 19.04 -6.63
C THR A 613 8.65 19.78 -7.71
N PHE A 614 8.71 21.10 -7.66
CA PHE A 614 8.09 21.99 -8.64
C PHE A 614 9.15 22.70 -9.46
N TRP A 615 8.78 23.07 -10.69
CA TRP A 615 9.65 23.83 -11.60
C TRP A 615 8.99 25.13 -12.03
N LYS A 616 9.75 26.22 -11.91
CA LYS A 616 9.36 27.56 -12.38
C LYS A 616 10.57 28.38 -12.77
N ASP A 617 10.47 29.06 -13.92
CA ASP A 617 11.46 30.01 -14.42
C ASP A 617 12.91 29.47 -14.41
N GLY A 618 13.08 28.17 -14.68
CA GLY A 618 14.39 27.51 -14.73
C GLY A 618 14.93 26.99 -13.41
N ASN A 619 14.19 27.09 -12.31
CA ASN A 619 14.61 26.59 -10.99
C ASN A 619 13.66 25.49 -10.49
N GLU A 620 14.23 24.46 -9.85
CA GLU A 620 13.49 23.47 -9.07
C GLU A 620 13.33 23.92 -7.62
N THR A 621 12.20 23.61 -7.00
CA THR A 621 11.95 23.83 -5.57
C THR A 621 11.33 22.59 -4.97
N VAL A 622 11.93 22.08 -3.90
CA VAL A 622 11.46 20.89 -3.18
C VAL A 622 10.72 21.32 -1.92
N LEU A 623 9.46 20.92 -1.80
CA LEU A 623 8.61 21.18 -0.64
C LEU A 623 8.33 19.88 0.09
N GLY A 624 8.51 19.88 1.41
CA GLY A 624 8.10 18.78 2.26
C GLY A 624 6.58 18.62 2.24
N CYS A 625 6.12 17.38 2.30
CA CYS A 625 4.72 17.02 2.30
C CYS A 625 4.27 16.64 3.72
N VAL A 626 3.04 17.03 4.06
CA VAL A 626 2.32 16.56 5.24
C VAL A 626 1.17 15.70 4.73
N ALA A 627 1.24 14.41 4.99
CA ALA A 627 0.26 13.44 4.53
C ALA A 627 0.13 12.32 5.57
N SER A 628 -1.09 12.08 6.04
CA SER A 628 -1.31 10.90 6.89
C SER A 628 -1.13 9.64 6.04
N PRO A 629 -0.26 8.69 6.44
CA PRO A 629 -0.01 7.49 5.67
C PRO A 629 -1.27 6.63 5.57
N ILE A 630 -1.47 6.00 4.41
CA ILE A 630 -2.62 5.13 4.14
C ILE A 630 -2.17 3.70 3.83
N ASP A 631 -2.99 2.72 4.23
CA ASP A 631 -2.80 1.33 3.81
C ASP A 631 -3.63 1.07 2.55
N ILE A 632 -2.97 0.59 1.49
CA ILE A 632 -3.52 0.24 0.19
C ILE A 632 -3.61 -1.27 0.10
N ILE A 633 -4.77 -1.80 0.50
CA ILE A 633 -5.18 -3.19 0.33
C ILE A 633 -6.50 -3.14 -0.44
N ASN A 634 -6.51 -3.67 -1.67
CA ASN A 634 -7.69 -3.57 -2.54
C ASN A 634 -8.70 -4.69 -2.24
N GLY A 635 -9.95 -4.49 -2.70
CA GLY A 635 -10.95 -5.56 -2.73
C GLY A 635 -10.56 -6.69 -3.67
N LEU A 636 -11.37 -7.74 -3.77
CA LEU A 636 -11.12 -8.88 -4.65
C LEU A 636 -12.12 -8.91 -5.78
N ASP A 637 -11.63 -9.05 -7.01
CA ASP A 637 -12.46 -9.36 -8.18
C ASP A 637 -12.37 -10.84 -8.49
N ALA A 638 -13.53 -11.43 -8.72
CA ALA A 638 -13.66 -12.81 -9.11
C ALA A 638 -13.19 -13.02 -10.57
N PRO A 639 -12.73 -14.23 -10.92
CA PRO A 639 -12.37 -14.54 -12.31
C PRO A 639 -13.63 -14.50 -13.20
N ALA A 640 -13.44 -14.27 -14.50
CA ALA A 640 -14.56 -14.29 -15.43
C ALA A 640 -15.20 -15.70 -15.51
N GLY A 641 -16.53 -15.75 -15.63
CA GLY A 641 -17.25 -17.02 -15.81
C GLY A 641 -17.40 -17.85 -14.53
N MET A 642 -17.43 -17.20 -13.36
CA MET A 642 -17.87 -17.84 -12.13
C MET A 642 -19.32 -18.33 -12.28
N PRO A 643 -19.68 -19.46 -11.65
CA PRO A 643 -21.05 -19.93 -11.71
C PRO A 643 -21.97 -18.98 -10.94
N VAL A 644 -23.08 -18.61 -11.58
CA VAL A 644 -24.20 -17.90 -10.96
C VAL A 644 -25.39 -18.86 -10.94
N PRO A 645 -26.04 -19.09 -9.79
CA PRO A 645 -27.24 -19.92 -9.73
C PRO A 645 -28.27 -19.44 -10.75
N LYS A 646 -28.82 -20.36 -11.55
CA LYS A 646 -29.92 -20.00 -12.46
C LYS A 646 -31.08 -19.47 -11.61
N PRO A 647 -31.65 -18.29 -11.92
CA PRO A 647 -32.80 -17.82 -11.17
C PRO A 647 -33.91 -18.87 -11.23
N PRO A 648 -34.65 -19.10 -10.13
CA PRO A 648 -35.75 -20.04 -10.15
C PRO A 648 -36.71 -19.66 -11.27
N VAL A 649 -37.10 -20.65 -12.08
CA VAL A 649 -37.99 -20.44 -13.23
C VAL A 649 -39.27 -19.77 -12.72
N ASP A 650 -39.53 -18.54 -13.19
CA ASP A 650 -40.79 -17.84 -12.89
C ASP A 650 -41.93 -18.54 -13.66
N TRP A 651 -42.56 -19.51 -13.00
CA TRP A 651 -43.70 -20.24 -13.54
C TRP A 651 -44.87 -19.31 -13.89
N TRP A 652 -45.00 -18.13 -13.28
CA TRP A 652 -46.02 -17.16 -13.67
C TRP A 652 -45.71 -16.50 -15.01
N TYR A 653 -44.44 -16.21 -15.30
CA TYR A 653 -44.01 -15.75 -16.62
C TYR A 653 -44.26 -16.83 -17.69
N VAL A 654 -43.91 -18.09 -17.39
CA VAL A 654 -44.18 -19.24 -18.27
C VAL A 654 -45.69 -19.42 -18.51
N ILE A 655 -46.52 -19.34 -17.47
CA ILE A 655 -47.99 -19.42 -17.57
C ILE A 655 -48.53 -18.26 -18.42
N LYS A 656 -48.06 -17.02 -18.22
CA LYS A 656 -48.46 -15.87 -19.06
C LYS A 656 -48.10 -16.10 -20.54
N MET A 657 -46.93 -16.65 -20.81
CA MET A 657 -46.50 -17.00 -22.17
C MET A 657 -47.39 -18.09 -22.80
N VAL A 658 -47.71 -19.14 -22.05
CA VAL A 658 -48.60 -20.22 -22.51
C VAL A 658 -50.01 -19.68 -22.76
N LEU A 659 -50.55 -18.83 -21.88
CA LEU A 659 -51.84 -18.18 -22.06
C LEU A 659 -51.86 -17.22 -23.26
N ALA A 660 -50.75 -16.51 -23.53
CA ALA A 660 -50.63 -15.67 -24.72
C ALA A 660 -50.61 -16.50 -26.02
N ILE A 661 -49.92 -17.65 -26.03
CA ILE A 661 -49.90 -18.59 -27.17
C ILE A 661 -51.28 -19.21 -27.39
N ILE A 662 -51.96 -19.64 -26.32
CA ILE A 662 -53.34 -20.16 -26.39
C ILE A 662 -54.31 -19.06 -26.83
N GLY A 663 -54.12 -17.82 -26.36
CA GLY A 663 -54.89 -16.65 -26.76
C GLY A 663 -54.72 -16.33 -28.24
N LEU A 664 -53.48 -16.39 -28.77
CA LEU A 664 -53.18 -16.24 -30.20
C LEU A 664 -53.76 -17.38 -31.05
N GLY A 665 -53.70 -18.63 -30.56
CA GLY A 665 -54.33 -19.78 -31.20
C GLY A 665 -55.86 -19.69 -31.20
N GLY A 666 -56.45 -19.21 -30.11
CA GLY A 666 -57.88 -18.92 -30.00
C GLY A 666 -58.32 -17.79 -30.93
N LEU A 667 -57.50 -16.73 -31.05
CA LEU A 667 -57.74 -15.63 -31.99
C LEU A 667 -57.70 -16.13 -33.44
N ALA A 668 -56.72 -16.97 -33.79
CA ALA A 668 -56.65 -17.60 -35.11
C ALA A 668 -57.88 -18.47 -35.40
N PHE A 669 -58.39 -19.21 -34.41
CA PHE A 669 -59.61 -19.99 -34.56
C PHE A 669 -60.86 -19.11 -34.76
N VAL A 670 -60.99 -18.00 -34.02
CA VAL A 670 -62.09 -17.03 -34.20
C VAL A 670 -62.01 -16.35 -35.56
N VAL A 671 -60.82 -16.00 -36.02
CA VAL A 671 -60.60 -15.42 -37.36
C VAL A 671 -60.97 -16.42 -38.45
N ILE A 672 -60.52 -17.68 -38.35
CA ILE A 672 -60.88 -18.75 -39.29
C ILE A 672 -62.39 -19.01 -39.26
N TRP A 673 -63.00 -19.08 -38.08
CA TRP A 673 -64.45 -19.26 -37.93
C TRP A 673 -65.23 -18.08 -38.52
N PHE A 674 -64.75 -16.84 -38.32
CA PHE A 674 -65.32 -15.63 -38.91
C PHE A 674 -65.20 -15.62 -40.43
N PHE A 675 -64.06 -16.05 -40.99
CA PHE A 675 -63.88 -16.20 -42.44
C PHE A 675 -64.75 -17.31 -43.03
N LEU A 676 -64.91 -18.44 -42.33
CA LEU A 676 -65.83 -19.52 -42.72
C LEU A 676 -67.30 -19.07 -42.63
N TRP A 677 -67.64 -18.26 -41.64
CA TRP A 677 -68.96 -17.65 -41.49
C TRP A 677 -69.23 -16.62 -42.60
N LEU A 678 -68.26 -15.75 -42.92
CA LEU A 678 -68.34 -14.81 -44.06
C LEU A 678 -68.48 -15.56 -45.39
N ARG A 679 -67.73 -16.65 -45.60
CA ARG A 679 -67.88 -17.52 -46.78
C ARG A 679 -69.28 -18.11 -46.88
N LYS A 680 -69.89 -18.49 -45.76
CA LYS A 680 -71.27 -19.00 -45.70
C LYS A 680 -72.30 -17.89 -46.00
N GLN A 681 -72.04 -16.65 -45.59
CA GLN A 681 -72.87 -15.49 -45.94
C GLN A 681 -72.75 -15.13 -47.43
N TRP A 682 -71.55 -15.21 -48.01
CA TRP A 682 -71.31 -14.96 -49.43
C TRP A 682 -72.00 -16.01 -50.32
N ASN A 683 -72.00 -17.28 -49.91
CA ASN A 683 -72.70 -18.36 -50.63
C ASN A 683 -74.22 -18.41 -50.39
N GLY A 684 -74.77 -17.52 -49.55
CA GLY A 684 -76.20 -17.46 -49.20
C GLY A 684 -77.00 -16.38 -49.93
N GLY A 685 -76.37 -15.62 -50.83
CA GLY A 685 -76.98 -14.48 -51.52
C GLY A 685 -76.92 -14.59 -53.04
N ASN A 686 -77.74 -15.48 -53.61
CA ASN A 686 -78.51 -15.34 -54.86
C ASN A 686 -78.83 -16.72 -55.46
N TYR A 687 -80.12 -16.90 -55.75
CA TYR A 687 -80.75 -17.64 -56.86
C TYR A 687 -80.01 -18.82 -57.50
#